data_AF-A0A0M9FPV6-F1
#
_entry.id   AF-A0A0M9FPV6-F1
#
_cell.length_a   1.000
_cell.length_b   1.000
_cell.length_c   1.000
_cell.angle_alpha   90.00
_cell.angle_beta   90.00
_cell.angle_gamma   90.00
#
_symmetry.space_group_name_H-M   'P 1'
#
loop_
_entity.id
_entity.type
_entity.pdbx_description
1 polymer ?
#
loop_
_entity_poly.entity_id
_entity_poly.type
_entity_poly.pdbx_seq_one_letter_code
_entity_poly.pdbx_strand_id
1 'polypeptide(L)'
;MYSISRFLLYVGGASTTSTGGGAQSDYHSSSSLSEAFHAPHQRASWTFDHVVVDVPSLVNSVAYLTRDFIGHERDRETVKIVQRQLQNVLLRRLSPRKSLALLFDGSPPLWQIERTRLFPGRHYDSKLYRSCASPMPYLLEETLRRTAMEPRTPSPPPHEVLISGPATPGLAEGKISAYLLDLATRVTQPPSSPPNLCPAVRASDSICVVGAPELAWMQLGVTPFQNITAVSLKQGELTCCSLTDAMAWLRLSHLLPPSTADSPRATTPTAAGGEEEGDESKISNDGASSEAVTGMRRRLAAVRTDVTFLYLLTNGHNTTGLPQVLATPFTDVLDAYVELENAFHADGVTSAGAKDDEATTAPSFRSFLFDEEPLALQQLDRPALRLRTAALLKLLVRVYRNAIGQAASVPSSSKPTPHAATLLTWTLQTHGLWCSGGVPSAGWSPTPDISSSSSTSASSNASALLDKYSKLSVEQLIQHCSYLTTTAAAAAAVNAHDGSSALTPSLYLCPPRSRSFGLTGAEALVMTATQAEHIHQLLPLYVRGHRLPDSVAEDIVSTRNVHEALRKTQQALGGVVAAAAKELAMMTAAEDDTNNADTDANSTSPPPADAAAAVSATASAAEMTGPHPALTHLPSHLFVRTVGSQRGLPRGWAYYGVHLGARAEALSVRYSCDAATATKTAPRVMNGSAGTE
;
A
#
# COMPACT_ATOMS: atom_id res chain seq x y z
N MET A 1 37.80 -28.09 -11.37
CA MET A 1 38.28 -27.37 -10.18
C MET A 1 37.08 -27.04 -9.30
N TYR A 2 36.70 -28.00 -8.47
CA TYR A 2 35.67 -27.86 -7.44
C TYR A 2 36.34 -27.37 -6.14
N SER A 3 35.58 -26.67 -5.30
CA SER A 3 35.95 -26.12 -3.97
C SER A 3 36.57 -24.72 -3.97
N ILE A 4 35.74 -23.74 -3.56
CA ILE A 4 35.98 -22.67 -2.57
C ILE A 4 34.95 -21.57 -2.85
N SER A 5 33.82 -21.60 -2.15
CA SER A 5 32.92 -20.44 -1.89
C SER A 5 31.79 -20.85 -0.93
N ARG A 6 32.17 -21.44 0.22
CA ARG A 6 31.23 -21.82 1.29
C ARG A 6 31.58 -21.22 2.65
N PHE A 7 32.31 -20.11 2.68
CA PHE A 7 32.66 -19.41 3.92
C PHE A 7 32.42 -17.92 3.75
N LEU A 8 31.29 -17.45 4.29
CA LEU A 8 31.09 -16.19 5.01
C LEU A 8 29.57 -16.00 5.15
N LEU A 9 28.99 -16.61 6.19
CA LEU A 9 27.75 -16.22 6.87
C LEU A 9 27.46 -17.30 7.95
N TYR A 10 28.30 -17.34 9.00
CA TYR A 10 27.94 -17.91 10.30
C TYR A 10 28.93 -17.44 11.37
N VAL A 11 28.49 -16.51 12.20
CA VAL A 11 28.85 -16.33 13.62
C VAL A 11 27.49 -15.97 14.23
N GLY A 12 26.70 -16.92 14.76
CA GLY A 12 26.92 -17.65 16.03
C GLY A 12 26.63 -16.68 17.19
N GLY A 13 25.62 -16.81 18.03
CA GLY A 13 24.72 -17.91 18.35
C GLY A 13 24.60 -18.00 19.87
N ALA A 14 23.39 -17.84 20.41
CA ALA A 14 22.99 -18.43 21.68
C ALA A 14 21.56 -18.91 21.52
N SER A 15 21.45 -20.16 21.07
CA SER A 15 20.23 -20.96 21.09
C SER A 15 20.08 -21.54 22.49
N THR A 16 19.00 -21.19 23.17
CA THR A 16 18.44 -22.04 24.22
C THR A 16 17.17 -22.64 23.69
N THR A 17 17.24 -23.93 23.38
CA THR A 17 16.10 -24.82 23.19
C THR A 17 15.33 -24.92 24.49
N SER A 18 14.11 -24.39 24.53
CA SER A 18 13.07 -24.86 25.44
C SER A 18 11.76 -25.08 24.68
N THR A 19 11.50 -26.35 24.39
CA THR A 19 10.15 -26.89 24.22
C THR A 19 9.40 -26.71 25.53
N GLY A 20 8.74 -25.57 25.70
CA GLY A 20 7.93 -25.26 26.88
C GLY A 20 7.62 -23.77 26.92
N GLY A 21 6.33 -23.41 26.77
CA GLY A 21 5.75 -22.10 27.05
C GLY A 21 6.67 -20.90 26.82
N GLY A 22 7.01 -20.60 25.56
CA GLY A 22 7.85 -19.45 25.24
C GLY A 22 7.20 -18.16 25.76
N ALA A 23 7.93 -17.42 26.58
CA ALA A 23 7.58 -16.03 26.89
C ALA A 23 7.30 -15.31 25.57
N GLN A 24 6.08 -14.79 25.39
CA GLN A 24 5.72 -14.04 24.19
C GLN A 24 6.76 -12.92 24.03
N SER A 25 7.50 -12.93 22.92
CA SER A 25 8.31 -11.78 22.54
C SER A 25 7.37 -10.61 22.30
N ASP A 26 7.73 -9.47 22.88
CA ASP A 26 7.05 -8.20 22.69
C ASP A 26 8.02 -7.15 22.12
N TYR A 27 7.51 -5.95 21.88
CA TYR A 27 8.30 -4.86 21.32
C TYR A 27 9.48 -4.41 22.18
N HIS A 28 9.56 -4.76 23.47
CA HIS A 28 10.76 -4.51 24.28
C HIS A 28 11.85 -5.55 24.03
N SER A 29 11.47 -6.77 23.66
CA SER A 29 12.38 -7.91 23.50
C SER A 29 12.88 -8.13 22.07
N SER A 30 12.23 -7.52 21.07
CA SER A 30 12.60 -7.67 19.65
C SER A 30 12.59 -6.35 18.91
N SER A 31 13.56 -6.14 18.02
CA SER A 31 13.73 -4.88 17.31
C SER A 31 12.72 -4.65 16.19
N SER A 32 12.12 -5.74 15.69
CA SER A 32 11.12 -5.67 14.63
C SER A 32 10.04 -6.76 14.76
N LEU A 33 8.84 -6.43 14.29
CA LEU A 33 7.73 -7.36 14.21
C LEU A 33 8.05 -8.59 13.35
N SER A 34 8.86 -8.41 12.30
CA SER A 34 9.23 -9.51 11.40
C SER A 34 10.18 -10.52 12.06
N GLU A 35 10.99 -10.11 13.03
CA GLU A 35 11.85 -10.98 13.85
C GLU A 35 11.05 -11.79 14.88
N ALA A 36 10.01 -11.18 15.45
CA ALA A 36 9.17 -11.82 16.45
C ALA A 36 8.37 -13.01 15.88
N PHE A 37 8.04 -12.97 14.59
CA PHE A 37 7.20 -13.97 13.93
C PHE A 37 7.96 -14.73 12.83
N HIS A 38 8.81 -15.67 13.27
CA HIS A 38 9.58 -16.57 12.41
C HIS A 38 9.10 -18.00 12.39
N ALA A 39 8.05 -18.37 13.13
CA ALA A 39 7.58 -19.75 13.20
C ALA A 39 7.30 -20.29 11.79
N PRO A 40 8.17 -21.19 11.26
CA PRO A 40 8.01 -21.70 9.91
C PRO A 40 6.82 -22.65 9.92
N HIS A 41 5.78 -22.34 9.15
CA HIS A 41 4.59 -23.16 9.12
C HIS A 41 4.74 -24.23 8.04
N GLN A 42 4.73 -25.50 8.48
CA GLN A 42 4.86 -26.64 7.60
C GLN A 42 3.50 -27.25 7.22
N ARG A 43 3.31 -27.45 5.91
CA ARG A 43 2.40 -28.41 5.25
C ARG A 43 0.88 -28.20 5.25
N ALA A 44 0.28 -27.37 6.10
CA ALA A 44 -1.17 -27.14 6.04
C ALA A 44 -1.55 -26.22 4.85
N SER A 45 -2.60 -26.60 4.10
CA SER A 45 -3.27 -25.68 3.17
C SER A 45 -4.16 -24.73 3.96
N TRP A 46 -3.92 -23.44 3.84
CA TRP A 46 -4.79 -22.40 4.40
C TRP A 46 -5.83 -21.97 3.37
N THR A 47 -7.04 -21.74 3.86
CA THR A 47 -8.13 -21.18 3.07
C THR A 47 -8.40 -19.76 3.56
N PHE A 48 -8.41 -18.81 2.64
CA PHE A 48 -8.76 -17.42 2.92
C PHE A 48 -9.89 -16.99 1.98
N ASP A 49 -10.77 -16.11 2.44
CA ASP A 49 -11.76 -15.47 1.57
C ASP A 49 -11.08 -14.60 0.51
N HIS A 50 -10.11 -13.79 0.93
CA HIS A 50 -9.38 -12.88 0.04
C HIS A 50 -7.86 -13.12 0.17
N VAL A 51 -7.17 -13.28 -0.96
CA VAL A 51 -5.70 -13.35 -1.02
C VAL A 51 -5.19 -12.19 -1.87
N VAL A 52 -4.24 -11.42 -1.34
CA VAL A 52 -3.61 -10.29 -2.02
C VAL A 52 -2.12 -10.57 -2.12
N VAL A 53 -1.51 -10.42 -3.29
CA VAL A 53 -0.11 -10.72 -3.54
C VAL A 53 0.62 -9.47 -4.04
N ASP A 54 1.64 -9.07 -3.28
CA ASP A 54 2.71 -8.18 -3.70
C ASP A 54 3.61 -8.92 -4.69
N VAL A 55 3.36 -8.69 -5.98
CA VAL A 55 4.10 -9.34 -7.07
C VAL A 55 5.57 -8.91 -7.07
N PRO A 56 5.94 -7.62 -6.88
CA PRO A 56 7.35 -7.19 -6.77
C PRO A 56 8.16 -7.96 -5.74
N SER A 57 7.60 -8.23 -4.55
CA SER A 57 8.26 -9.04 -3.52
C SER A 57 8.49 -10.49 -3.99
N LEU A 58 7.52 -11.08 -4.69
CA LEU A 58 7.66 -12.40 -5.29
C LEU A 58 8.78 -12.42 -6.35
N VAL A 59 8.79 -11.46 -7.28
CA VAL A 59 9.85 -11.33 -8.29
C VAL A 59 11.22 -11.15 -7.62
N ASN A 60 11.31 -10.33 -6.58
CA ASN A 60 12.54 -10.12 -5.83
C ASN A 60 13.08 -11.43 -5.23
N SER A 61 12.19 -12.31 -4.76
CA SER A 61 12.58 -13.60 -4.18
C SER A 61 13.19 -14.58 -5.17
N VAL A 62 13.02 -14.40 -6.48
CA VAL A 62 13.55 -15.32 -7.52
C VAL A 62 14.45 -14.66 -8.55
N ALA A 63 14.55 -13.33 -8.57
CA ALA A 63 15.37 -12.61 -9.55
C ALA A 63 16.85 -13.01 -9.56
N TYR A 64 17.36 -13.56 -8.45
CA TYR A 64 18.74 -14.07 -8.38
C TYR A 64 18.95 -15.35 -9.18
N LEU A 65 17.90 -16.16 -9.38
CA LEU A 65 17.96 -17.43 -10.13
C LEU A 65 18.13 -17.22 -11.62
N THR A 66 17.85 -16.02 -12.12
CA THR A 66 17.92 -15.68 -13.55
C THR A 66 19.02 -14.68 -13.86
N ARG A 67 19.93 -14.41 -12.91
CA ARG A 67 20.97 -13.39 -13.08
C ARG A 67 21.92 -13.66 -14.24
N ASP A 68 22.11 -14.93 -14.60
CA ASP A 68 23.05 -15.34 -15.65
C ASP A 68 22.45 -15.24 -17.07
N PHE A 69 21.13 -15.03 -17.19
CA PHE A 69 20.46 -14.77 -18.46
C PHE A 69 20.49 -13.27 -18.80
N ILE A 70 20.35 -12.94 -20.09
CA ILE A 70 20.39 -11.56 -20.58
C ILE A 70 19.15 -11.27 -21.45
N GLY A 71 18.68 -10.02 -21.39
CA GLY A 71 17.60 -9.51 -22.24
C GLY A 71 16.33 -10.37 -22.19
N HIS A 72 15.76 -10.63 -23.37
CA HIS A 72 14.47 -11.32 -23.50
C HIS A 72 14.49 -12.76 -22.93
N GLU A 73 15.64 -13.44 -22.93
CA GLU A 73 15.76 -14.79 -22.34
C GLU A 73 15.60 -14.72 -20.81
N ARG A 74 16.25 -13.74 -20.19
CA ARG A 74 16.11 -13.46 -18.75
C ARG A 74 14.67 -13.18 -18.38
N ASP A 75 13.98 -12.39 -19.19
CA ASP A 75 12.59 -12.01 -18.96
C ASP A 75 11.68 -13.23 -18.99
N ARG A 76 11.80 -14.07 -20.03
CA ARG A 76 11.02 -15.30 -20.17
C ARG A 76 11.25 -16.27 -19.01
N GLU A 77 12.49 -16.52 -18.63
CA GLU A 77 12.78 -17.46 -17.55
C GLU A 77 12.35 -16.91 -16.18
N THR A 78 12.52 -15.60 -15.95
CA THR A 78 12.04 -14.94 -14.72
C THR A 78 10.53 -15.08 -14.60
N VAL A 79 9.79 -14.74 -15.67
CA VAL A 79 8.33 -14.86 -15.72
C VAL A 79 7.87 -16.28 -15.46
N LYS A 80 8.52 -17.27 -16.08
CA LYS A 80 8.22 -18.69 -15.89
C LYS A 80 8.46 -19.16 -14.46
N ILE A 81 9.54 -18.73 -13.81
CA ILE A 81 9.84 -19.07 -12.42
C ILE A 81 8.82 -18.42 -11.48
N VAL A 82 8.53 -17.13 -11.66
CA VAL A 82 7.54 -16.39 -10.84
C VAL A 82 6.16 -17.02 -10.97
N GLN A 83 5.71 -17.31 -12.19
CA GLN A 83 4.44 -17.99 -12.44
C GLN A 83 4.38 -19.34 -11.71
N ARG A 84 5.44 -20.16 -11.79
CA ARG A 84 5.50 -21.44 -11.09
C ARG A 84 5.47 -21.28 -9.58
N GLN A 85 6.19 -20.30 -9.03
CA GLN A 85 6.19 -20.05 -7.59
C GLN A 85 4.81 -19.59 -7.11
N LEU A 86 4.15 -18.69 -7.86
CA LEU A 86 2.78 -18.27 -7.58
C LEU A 86 1.81 -19.45 -7.62
N GLN A 87 1.77 -20.20 -8.72
CA GLN A 87 0.77 -21.26 -8.93
C GLN A 87 1.05 -22.52 -8.12
N ASN A 88 2.29 -22.99 -8.07
CA ASN A 88 2.64 -24.29 -7.51
C ASN A 88 3.07 -24.25 -6.06
N VAL A 89 3.52 -23.09 -5.56
CA VAL A 89 3.97 -22.95 -4.17
C VAL A 89 2.96 -22.14 -3.36
N LEU A 90 2.64 -20.92 -3.80
CA LEU A 90 1.75 -20.02 -3.05
C LEU A 90 0.29 -20.46 -3.12
N LEU A 91 -0.33 -20.48 -4.30
CA LEU A 91 -1.77 -20.70 -4.47
C LEU A 91 -2.21 -22.14 -4.16
N ARG A 92 -1.29 -23.11 -4.12
CA ARG A 92 -1.59 -24.46 -3.59
C ARG A 92 -1.72 -24.48 -2.07
N ARG A 93 -0.99 -23.59 -1.38
CA ARG A 93 -0.97 -23.50 0.09
C ARG A 93 -1.91 -22.44 0.62
N LEU A 94 -2.20 -21.40 -0.18
CA LEU A 94 -3.07 -20.29 0.13
C LEU A 94 -4.21 -20.30 -0.88
N SER A 95 -5.33 -20.90 -0.50
CA SER A 95 -6.48 -21.05 -1.39
C SER A 95 -7.48 -19.89 -1.21
N PRO A 96 -7.60 -18.97 -2.20
CA PRO A 96 -8.59 -17.89 -2.16
C PRO A 96 -9.99 -18.43 -2.49
N ARG A 97 -10.98 -18.15 -1.64
CA ARG A 97 -12.39 -18.56 -1.85
C ARG A 97 -13.19 -17.53 -2.63
N LYS A 98 -13.01 -16.24 -2.34
CA LYS A 98 -13.78 -15.14 -2.93
C LYS A 98 -12.97 -14.36 -3.94
N SER A 99 -11.78 -13.88 -3.57
CA SER A 99 -10.95 -13.11 -4.49
C SER A 99 -9.45 -13.34 -4.37
N LEU A 100 -8.76 -13.12 -5.49
CA LEU A 100 -7.31 -13.06 -5.59
C LEU A 100 -6.91 -11.73 -6.23
N ALA A 101 -6.07 -10.95 -5.57
CA ALA A 101 -5.51 -9.70 -6.14
C ALA A 101 -4.00 -9.84 -6.34
N LEU A 102 -3.52 -9.55 -7.56
CA LEU A 102 -2.12 -9.55 -7.95
C LEU A 102 -1.69 -8.11 -8.26
N LEU A 103 -0.84 -7.54 -7.43
CA LEU A 103 -0.55 -6.11 -7.45
C LEU A 103 0.94 -5.87 -7.78
N PHE A 104 1.18 -5.16 -8.87
CA PHE A 104 2.50 -4.77 -9.35
C PHE A 104 2.87 -3.37 -8.89
N ASP A 105 4.17 -3.08 -8.80
CA ASP A 105 4.65 -1.71 -8.70
C ASP A 105 4.40 -0.98 -10.02
N GLY A 106 3.70 0.15 -9.93
CA GLY A 106 3.58 1.13 -10.98
C GLY A 106 4.66 2.19 -10.91
N SER A 107 4.39 3.35 -11.50
CA SER A 107 5.28 4.49 -11.38
C SER A 107 5.42 4.94 -9.92
N PRO A 108 6.67 5.05 -9.40
CA PRO A 108 6.90 5.56 -8.06
C PRO A 108 6.62 7.08 -7.98
N PRO A 109 6.40 7.62 -6.78
CA PRO A 109 6.29 9.05 -6.57
C PRO A 109 7.61 9.79 -6.85
N LEU A 110 7.52 11.10 -7.10
CA LEU A 110 8.62 11.93 -7.60
C LEU A 110 9.83 11.97 -6.64
N TRP A 111 9.61 12.05 -5.33
CA TRP A 111 10.71 12.01 -4.35
C TRP A 111 11.52 10.71 -4.41
N GLN A 112 10.89 9.59 -4.76
CA GLN A 112 11.56 8.29 -4.85
C GLN A 112 12.37 8.19 -6.15
N ILE A 113 11.86 8.80 -7.22
CA ILE A 113 12.60 8.99 -8.47
C ILE A 113 13.82 9.87 -8.23
N GLU A 114 13.64 11.02 -7.57
CA GLU A 114 14.73 11.91 -7.19
C GLU A 114 15.82 11.14 -6.42
N ARG A 115 15.42 10.39 -5.39
CA ARG A 115 16.36 9.57 -4.62
C ARG A 115 17.08 8.56 -5.49
N THR A 116 16.37 7.87 -6.38
CA THR A 116 16.95 6.84 -7.26
C THR A 116 17.96 7.44 -8.23
N ARG A 117 17.70 8.65 -8.75
CA ARG A 117 18.62 9.38 -9.63
C ARG A 117 19.89 9.82 -8.91
N LEU A 118 19.72 10.42 -7.72
CA LEU A 118 20.83 10.97 -6.97
C LEU A 118 21.66 9.89 -6.26
N PHE A 119 21.02 8.80 -5.85
CA PHE A 119 21.60 7.74 -5.03
C PHE A 119 21.15 6.35 -5.51
N PRO A 120 21.55 5.93 -6.73
CA PRO A 120 21.08 4.68 -7.33
C PRO A 120 21.46 3.44 -6.50
N GLY A 121 22.58 3.50 -5.79
CA GLY A 121 23.08 2.41 -4.95
C GLY A 121 23.53 1.19 -5.76
N ARG A 122 24.04 0.16 -5.07
CA ARG A 122 24.61 -1.05 -5.71
C ARG A 122 23.58 -1.97 -6.38
N HIS A 123 22.30 -1.81 -6.04
CA HIS A 123 21.21 -2.66 -6.53
C HIS A 123 20.30 -1.94 -7.54
N TYR A 124 20.79 -0.84 -8.13
CA TYR A 124 20.04 -0.05 -9.08
C TYR A 124 19.49 -0.88 -10.24
N ASP A 125 20.34 -1.63 -10.96
CA ASP A 125 19.93 -2.42 -12.12
C ASP A 125 18.85 -3.45 -11.75
N SER A 126 18.99 -4.08 -10.58
CA SER A 126 18.00 -5.03 -10.08
C SER A 126 16.66 -4.37 -9.72
N LYS A 127 16.66 -3.11 -9.28
CA LYS A 127 15.44 -2.35 -9.01
C LYS A 127 14.79 -1.90 -10.31
N LEU A 128 15.58 -1.34 -11.23
CA LEU A 128 15.12 -0.91 -12.55
C LEU A 128 14.48 -2.08 -13.30
N TYR A 129 15.14 -3.24 -13.31
CA TYR A 129 14.67 -4.48 -13.94
C TYR A 129 13.28 -4.94 -13.49
N ARG A 130 12.90 -4.68 -12.24
CA ARG A 130 11.61 -5.11 -11.68
C ARG A 130 10.55 -4.02 -11.65
N SER A 131 10.93 -2.79 -12.00
CA SER A 131 10.04 -1.63 -11.99
C SER A 131 9.22 -1.53 -13.27
N CYS A 132 8.20 -0.67 -13.26
CA CYS A 132 7.40 -0.33 -14.45
C CYS A 132 8.20 0.29 -15.60
N ALA A 133 9.49 0.61 -15.39
CA ALA A 133 10.42 1.08 -16.42
C ALA A 133 11.01 -0.05 -17.28
N SER A 134 10.89 -1.31 -16.86
CA SER A 134 11.41 -2.50 -17.57
C SER A 134 10.30 -3.24 -18.32
N PRO A 135 10.61 -3.96 -19.43
CA PRO A 135 9.64 -4.80 -20.13
C PRO A 135 9.16 -6.01 -19.32
N MET A 136 9.99 -6.53 -18.41
CA MET A 136 9.73 -7.79 -17.71
C MET A 136 8.40 -7.79 -16.93
N PRO A 137 8.05 -6.76 -16.12
CA PRO A 137 6.77 -6.74 -15.42
C PRO A 137 5.55 -6.73 -16.34
N TYR A 138 5.64 -6.14 -17.54
CA TYR A 138 4.54 -6.17 -18.52
C TYR A 138 4.37 -7.57 -19.11
N LEU A 139 5.47 -8.25 -19.43
CA LEU A 139 5.45 -9.64 -19.88
C LEU A 139 4.89 -10.57 -18.78
N LEU A 140 5.24 -10.30 -17.52
CA LEU A 140 4.72 -11.02 -16.37
C LEU A 140 3.22 -10.79 -16.20
N GLU A 141 2.75 -9.53 -16.22
CA GLU A 141 1.33 -9.19 -16.18
C GLU A 141 0.55 -9.96 -17.26
N GLU A 142 1.06 -9.95 -18.49
CA GLU A 142 0.43 -10.62 -19.62
C GLU A 142 0.34 -12.14 -19.42
N THR A 143 1.41 -12.75 -18.92
CA THR A 143 1.44 -14.18 -18.62
C THR A 143 0.50 -14.54 -17.47
N LEU A 144 0.45 -13.72 -16.43
CA LEU A 144 -0.47 -13.91 -15.31
C LEU A 144 -1.93 -13.72 -15.73
N ARG A 145 -2.22 -12.78 -16.64
CA ARG A 145 -3.54 -12.56 -17.23
C ARG A 145 -4.04 -13.80 -17.96
N ARG A 146 -3.20 -14.39 -18.83
CA ARG A 146 -3.53 -15.62 -19.56
C ARG A 146 -3.75 -16.81 -18.63
N THR A 147 -2.91 -16.92 -17.61
CA THR A 147 -2.91 -18.09 -16.71
C THR A 147 -3.95 -17.99 -15.59
N ALA A 148 -4.36 -16.79 -15.18
CA ALA A 148 -5.48 -16.58 -14.27
C ALA A 148 -6.81 -17.10 -14.86
N MET A 149 -6.91 -17.18 -16.18
CA MET A 149 -8.04 -17.76 -16.90
C MET A 149 -7.98 -19.30 -16.99
N GLU A 150 -6.87 -19.94 -16.59
CA GLU A 150 -6.73 -21.39 -16.67
C GLU A 150 -7.42 -22.12 -15.50
N PRO A 151 -8.08 -23.26 -15.77
CA PRO A 151 -8.81 -24.04 -14.77
C PRO A 151 -7.91 -24.81 -13.76
N ARG A 152 -6.59 -24.60 -13.77
CA ARG A 152 -5.62 -25.26 -12.86
C ARG A 152 -5.48 -24.58 -11.50
N THR A 153 -6.21 -23.49 -11.26
CA THR A 153 -6.31 -22.82 -9.96
C THR A 153 -7.05 -23.72 -8.95
N PRO A 154 -6.82 -23.52 -7.62
CA PRO A 154 -7.45 -24.37 -6.59
C PRO A 154 -8.96 -24.48 -6.83
N SER A 155 -9.49 -25.69 -6.68
CA SER A 155 -10.91 -25.98 -6.88
C SER A 155 -11.67 -25.73 -5.57
N PRO A 156 -12.71 -24.87 -5.54
CA PRO A 156 -13.23 -24.03 -6.63
C PRO A 156 -12.38 -22.74 -6.84
N PRO A 157 -12.26 -22.25 -8.09
CA PRO A 157 -11.52 -21.02 -8.37
C PRO A 157 -12.18 -19.80 -7.70
N PRO A 158 -11.41 -18.77 -7.32
CA PRO A 158 -11.97 -17.57 -6.68
C PRO A 158 -12.96 -16.88 -7.61
N HIS A 159 -14.01 -16.28 -7.05
CA HIS A 159 -15.05 -15.58 -7.82
C HIS A 159 -14.52 -14.34 -8.57
N GLU A 160 -13.48 -13.71 -8.06
CA GLU A 160 -12.85 -12.49 -8.62
C GLU A 160 -11.32 -12.64 -8.66
N VAL A 161 -10.69 -12.33 -9.79
CA VAL A 161 -9.24 -12.11 -9.86
C VAL A 161 -9.00 -10.67 -10.28
N LEU A 162 -8.20 -9.93 -9.53
CA LEU A 162 -7.81 -8.56 -9.85
C LEU A 162 -6.32 -8.54 -10.18
N ILE A 163 -5.94 -7.90 -11.28
CA ILE A 163 -4.54 -7.65 -11.64
C ILE A 163 -4.35 -6.14 -11.74
N SER A 164 -3.47 -5.58 -10.92
CA SER A 164 -3.04 -4.18 -11.05
C SER A 164 -1.64 -4.13 -11.61
N GLY A 165 -1.54 -3.99 -12.93
CA GLY A 165 -0.27 -4.00 -13.64
C GLY A 165 0.67 -2.83 -13.39
N PRO A 166 1.89 -2.90 -13.94
CA PRO A 166 2.90 -1.83 -13.92
C PRO A 166 2.45 -0.53 -14.58
N ALA A 167 1.50 -0.56 -15.52
CA ALA A 167 0.95 0.66 -16.13
C ALA A 167 0.02 1.46 -15.20
N THR A 168 -0.50 0.84 -14.12
CA THR A 168 -1.27 1.55 -13.11
C THR A 168 -0.31 2.27 -12.16
N PRO A 169 -0.37 3.61 -12.00
CA PRO A 169 0.55 4.36 -11.13
C PRO A 169 0.53 3.89 -9.66
N GLY A 170 1.64 4.13 -8.95
CA GLY A 170 1.76 3.90 -7.52
C GLY A 170 2.38 2.55 -7.14
N LEU A 171 2.88 2.47 -5.91
CA LEU A 171 3.54 1.30 -5.33
C LEU A 171 2.51 0.21 -4.99
N ALA A 172 2.96 -1.05 -4.98
CA ALA A 172 2.14 -2.21 -4.65
C ALA A 172 1.49 -2.08 -3.26
N GLU A 173 2.17 -1.54 -2.25
CA GLU A 173 1.61 -1.35 -0.90
C GLU A 173 0.42 -0.38 -0.90
N GLY A 174 0.52 0.70 -1.68
CA GLY A 174 -0.59 1.63 -1.86
C GLY A 174 -1.78 0.94 -2.50
N LYS A 175 -1.53 0.17 -3.56
CA LYS A 175 -2.56 -0.62 -4.25
C LYS A 175 -3.18 -1.69 -3.34
N ILE A 176 -2.41 -2.32 -2.45
CA ILE A 176 -2.93 -3.28 -1.47
C ILE A 176 -3.88 -2.56 -0.51
N SER A 177 -3.42 -1.46 0.10
CA SER A 177 -4.24 -0.65 1.01
C SER A 177 -5.53 -0.18 0.31
N ALA A 178 -5.42 0.30 -0.93
CA ALA A 178 -6.54 0.73 -1.74
C ALA A 178 -7.54 -0.40 -2.03
N TYR A 179 -7.04 -1.60 -2.33
CA TYR A 179 -7.86 -2.79 -2.56
C TYR A 179 -8.62 -3.20 -1.30
N LEU A 180 -7.96 -3.21 -0.15
CA LEU A 180 -8.60 -3.52 1.13
C LEU A 180 -9.65 -2.46 1.48
N LEU A 181 -9.36 -1.19 1.26
CA LEU A 181 -10.34 -0.11 1.42
C LEU A 181 -11.55 -0.28 0.47
N ASP A 182 -11.33 -0.73 -0.77
CA ASP A 182 -12.42 -1.08 -1.69
C ASP A 182 -13.26 -2.25 -1.15
N LEU A 183 -12.65 -3.35 -0.69
CA LEU A 183 -13.39 -4.46 -0.06
C LEU A 183 -14.23 -3.96 1.11
N ALA A 184 -13.69 -3.07 1.92
CA ALA A 184 -14.39 -2.48 3.04
C ALA A 184 -15.58 -1.62 2.59
N THR A 185 -15.49 -0.88 1.47
CA THR A 185 -16.65 -0.15 0.92
C THR A 185 -17.78 -1.08 0.55
N ARG A 186 -17.48 -2.29 0.08
CA ARG A 186 -18.48 -3.30 -0.29
C ARG A 186 -19.18 -3.89 0.95
N VAL A 187 -18.57 -3.80 2.14
CA VAL A 187 -19.22 -4.17 3.41
C VAL A 187 -20.26 -3.12 3.82
N THR A 188 -19.89 -1.83 3.77
CA THR A 188 -20.76 -0.73 4.20
C THR A 188 -21.83 -0.38 3.18
N GLN A 189 -21.49 -0.50 1.90
CA GLN A 189 -22.37 -0.27 0.77
C GLN A 189 -22.26 -1.42 -0.23
N PRO A 190 -22.97 -2.54 0.03
CA PRO A 190 -23.05 -3.65 -0.92
C PRO A 190 -23.48 -3.13 -2.30
N PRO A 191 -22.83 -3.57 -3.40
CA PRO A 191 -23.17 -3.10 -4.73
C PRO A 191 -24.63 -3.40 -5.06
N SER A 192 -25.41 -2.35 -5.34
CA SER A 192 -26.84 -2.44 -5.61
C SER A 192 -27.15 -2.83 -7.06
N SER A 193 -26.27 -2.54 -8.03
CA SER A 193 -26.40 -3.01 -9.42
C SER A 193 -25.12 -2.82 -10.28
N PRO A 194 -24.79 -3.75 -11.20
CA PRO A 194 -25.38 -5.07 -11.31
C PRO A 194 -24.83 -5.97 -10.18
N PRO A 195 -25.71 -6.69 -9.45
CA PRO A 195 -25.37 -7.42 -8.22
C PRO A 195 -24.46 -8.66 -8.41
N ASN A 196 -23.89 -8.86 -9.60
CA ASN A 196 -23.34 -10.15 -10.04
C ASN A 196 -21.85 -10.12 -10.47
N LEU A 197 -21.18 -8.97 -10.44
CA LEU A 197 -19.76 -8.88 -10.86
C LEU A 197 -18.76 -8.98 -9.71
N CYS A 198 -19.17 -8.69 -8.47
CA CYS A 198 -18.29 -8.67 -7.31
C CYS A 198 -18.77 -9.66 -6.23
N PRO A 199 -17.88 -10.43 -5.57
CA PRO A 199 -18.25 -11.30 -4.48
C PRO A 199 -18.77 -10.49 -3.29
N ALA A 200 -19.75 -11.05 -2.57
CA ALA A 200 -20.23 -10.46 -1.33
C ALA A 200 -19.11 -10.46 -0.26
N VAL A 201 -18.73 -9.27 0.18
CA VAL A 201 -17.70 -9.06 1.22
C VAL A 201 -18.38 -8.92 2.57
N ARG A 202 -17.83 -9.58 3.58
CA ARG A 202 -18.23 -9.44 4.99
C ARG A 202 -17.02 -8.98 5.78
N ALA A 203 -17.24 -8.20 6.84
CA ALA A 203 -16.13 -7.78 7.70
C ALA A 203 -15.49 -8.93 8.50
N SER A 204 -16.15 -10.08 8.62
CA SER A 204 -15.58 -11.31 9.19
C SER A 204 -14.75 -12.14 8.21
N ASP A 205 -14.68 -11.72 6.93
CA ASP A 205 -13.91 -12.41 5.92
C ASP A 205 -12.42 -12.44 6.29
N SER A 206 -11.79 -13.59 6.07
CA SER A 206 -10.35 -13.76 6.33
C SER A 206 -9.54 -13.24 5.14
N ILE A 207 -8.53 -12.42 5.41
CA ILE A 207 -7.69 -11.78 4.41
C ILE A 207 -6.23 -12.23 4.59
N CYS A 208 -5.61 -12.68 3.52
CA CYS A 208 -4.18 -12.98 3.47
C CYS A 208 -3.47 -11.99 2.57
N VAL A 209 -2.47 -11.29 3.11
CA VAL A 209 -1.56 -10.41 2.34
C VAL A 209 -0.21 -11.10 2.21
N VAL A 210 0.19 -11.41 0.99
CA VAL A 210 1.44 -12.10 0.66
C VAL A 210 2.46 -11.09 0.17
N GLY A 211 3.65 -11.05 0.79
CA GLY A 211 4.74 -10.20 0.33
C GLY A 211 5.87 -10.07 1.34
N ALA A 212 6.52 -8.90 1.35
CA ALA A 212 7.62 -8.64 2.26
C ALA A 212 7.17 -8.67 3.73
N PRO A 213 8.03 -9.06 4.69
CA PRO A 213 7.65 -9.12 6.11
C PRO A 213 7.13 -7.79 6.67
N GLU A 214 7.58 -6.68 6.12
CA GLU A 214 7.17 -5.32 6.49
C GLU A 214 5.68 -5.05 6.19
N LEU A 215 5.04 -5.82 5.31
CA LEU A 215 3.60 -5.71 5.05
C LEU A 215 2.76 -6.02 6.30
N ALA A 216 3.30 -6.70 7.31
CA ALA A 216 2.62 -6.86 8.59
C ALA A 216 2.30 -5.51 9.26
N TRP A 217 3.13 -4.48 9.06
CA TRP A 217 2.85 -3.12 9.55
C TRP A 217 1.74 -2.42 8.78
N MET A 218 1.64 -2.69 7.47
CA MET A 218 0.51 -2.19 6.68
C MET A 218 -0.83 -2.76 7.18
N GLN A 219 -0.84 -3.97 7.75
CA GLN A 219 -2.06 -4.54 8.35
C GLN A 219 -2.53 -3.75 9.57
N LEU A 220 -1.61 -3.16 10.33
CA LEU A 220 -1.97 -2.25 11.40
C LEU A 220 -2.62 -1.00 10.81
N GLY A 221 -2.03 -0.38 9.78
CA GLY A 221 -2.53 0.84 9.16
C GLY A 221 -3.88 0.72 8.43
N VAL A 222 -4.18 -0.44 7.84
CA VAL A 222 -5.40 -0.69 7.06
C VAL A 222 -6.53 -1.19 7.96
N THR A 223 -7.38 -0.27 8.41
CA THR A 223 -8.19 -0.43 9.62
C THR A 223 -9.47 -1.29 9.58
N PRO A 224 -10.22 -1.52 8.49
CA PRO A 224 -11.56 -2.08 8.65
C PRO A 224 -11.61 -3.60 8.90
N PHE A 225 -10.52 -4.35 8.70
CA PHE A 225 -10.53 -5.81 8.86
C PHE A 225 -9.77 -6.28 10.10
N GLN A 226 -10.39 -7.20 10.84
CA GLN A 226 -9.82 -7.80 12.06
C GLN A 226 -9.15 -9.16 11.79
N ASN A 227 -9.59 -9.88 10.75
CA ASN A 227 -9.07 -11.18 10.37
C ASN A 227 -8.10 -11.08 9.19
N ILE A 228 -7.00 -10.34 9.38
CA ILE A 228 -5.96 -10.16 8.37
C ILE A 228 -4.66 -10.84 8.81
N THR A 229 -3.99 -11.52 7.88
CA THR A 229 -2.75 -12.27 8.11
C THR A 229 -1.72 -11.94 7.05
N ALA A 230 -0.51 -11.53 7.47
CA ALA A 230 0.63 -11.29 6.60
C ALA A 230 1.34 -12.61 6.39
N VAL A 231 1.71 -12.91 5.14
CA VAL A 231 2.45 -14.10 4.79
C VAL A 231 3.67 -13.71 3.96
N SER A 232 4.82 -14.21 4.32
CA SER A 232 6.05 -14.05 3.55
C SER A 232 6.58 -15.42 3.13
N LEU A 233 7.05 -15.51 1.89
CA LEU A 233 7.69 -16.70 1.35
C LEU A 233 9.21 -16.52 1.41
N LYS A 234 9.87 -17.25 2.30
CA LYS A 234 11.34 -17.26 2.44
C LYS A 234 11.85 -18.65 2.13
N GLN A 235 12.63 -18.79 1.05
CA GLN A 235 13.27 -20.06 0.66
C GLN A 235 12.30 -21.26 0.53
N GLY A 236 11.04 -21.03 0.12
CA GLY A 236 10.02 -22.08 0.03
C GLY A 236 9.18 -22.29 1.29
N GLU A 237 9.57 -21.69 2.41
CA GLU A 237 8.82 -21.71 3.67
C GLU A 237 7.93 -20.48 3.80
N LEU A 238 6.74 -20.68 4.36
CA LEU A 238 5.81 -19.61 4.66
C LEU A 238 5.94 -19.23 6.14
N THR A 239 6.26 -17.97 6.39
CA THR A 239 6.14 -17.34 7.70
C THR A 239 4.89 -16.47 7.69
N CYS A 240 4.17 -16.41 8.81
CA CYS A 240 2.99 -15.57 8.93
C CYS A 240 2.99 -14.74 10.21
N CYS A 241 2.29 -13.61 10.15
CA CYS A 241 2.01 -12.75 11.29
C CYS A 241 0.56 -12.29 11.16
N SER A 242 -0.33 -12.70 12.07
CA SER A 242 -1.70 -12.22 12.08
C SER A 242 -1.78 -10.84 12.73
N LEU A 243 -2.86 -10.09 12.47
CA LEU A 243 -3.12 -8.85 13.21
C LEU A 243 -3.20 -9.11 14.72
N THR A 244 -3.76 -10.26 15.13
CA THR A 244 -3.84 -10.62 16.56
C THR A 244 -2.45 -10.78 17.17
N ASP A 245 -1.54 -11.43 16.44
CA ASP A 245 -0.15 -11.60 16.85
C ASP A 245 0.56 -10.25 16.96
N ALA A 246 0.38 -9.37 15.97
CA ALA A 246 0.95 -8.02 16.00
C ALA A 246 0.42 -7.18 17.17
N MET A 247 -0.87 -7.27 17.47
CA MET A 247 -1.49 -6.59 18.60
C MET A 247 -1.02 -7.14 19.95
N ALA A 248 -0.82 -8.46 20.05
CA ALA A 248 -0.24 -9.09 21.24
C ALA A 248 1.20 -8.63 21.46
N TRP A 249 2.01 -8.60 20.39
CA TRP A 249 3.38 -8.11 20.41
C TRP A 249 3.49 -6.64 20.84
N LEU A 250 2.54 -5.80 20.42
CA LEU A 250 2.41 -4.39 20.84
C LEU A 250 1.85 -4.23 22.27
N ARG A 251 1.44 -5.30 22.96
CA ARG A 251 0.70 -5.28 24.24
C ARG A 251 -0.65 -4.54 24.17
N LEU A 252 -1.25 -4.50 22.98
CA LEU A 252 -2.52 -3.84 22.70
C LEU A 252 -3.68 -4.84 22.52
N SER A 253 -3.48 -6.11 22.88
CA SER A 253 -4.49 -7.18 22.77
C SER A 253 -5.77 -6.89 23.58
N HIS A 254 -5.67 -6.10 24.65
CA HIS A 254 -6.81 -5.66 25.45
C HIS A 254 -7.81 -4.75 24.69
N LEU A 255 -7.40 -4.18 23.55
CA LEU A 255 -8.27 -3.41 22.66
C LEU A 255 -9.05 -4.30 21.67
N LEU A 256 -8.73 -5.59 21.61
CA LEU A 256 -9.49 -6.55 20.80
C LEU A 256 -10.79 -6.94 21.54
N PRO A 257 -11.91 -7.10 20.82
CA PRO A 257 -13.11 -7.65 21.42
C PRO A 257 -12.83 -9.03 22.05
N PRO A 258 -13.35 -9.33 23.26
CA PRO A 258 -13.17 -10.64 23.85
C PRO A 258 -13.69 -11.73 22.91
N SER A 259 -12.87 -12.75 22.65
CA SER A 259 -13.30 -13.94 21.93
C SER A 259 -14.41 -14.62 22.72
N THR A 260 -15.58 -14.80 22.11
CA THR A 260 -16.70 -15.53 22.73
C THR A 260 -16.41 -17.02 22.92
N ALA A 261 -15.24 -17.51 22.50
CA ALA A 261 -14.79 -18.89 22.69
C ALA A 261 -14.24 -19.19 24.10
N ASP A 262 -13.81 -18.19 24.87
CA ASP A 262 -13.11 -18.39 26.15
C ASP A 262 -13.98 -18.10 27.38
N SER A 263 -15.29 -17.98 27.23
CA SER A 263 -16.18 -17.91 28.40
C SER A 263 -16.29 -19.32 29.01
N PRO A 264 -15.81 -19.55 30.26
CA PRO A 264 -15.95 -20.85 30.89
C PRO A 264 -17.44 -21.14 31.00
N ARG A 265 -17.88 -22.17 30.26
CA ARG A 265 -19.23 -22.72 30.31
C ARG A 265 -19.48 -23.13 31.76
N ALA A 266 -20.13 -22.27 32.53
CA ALA A 266 -20.57 -22.57 33.88
C ALA A 266 -21.61 -23.70 33.78
N THR A 267 -21.13 -24.93 33.85
CA THR A 267 -21.95 -26.10 34.10
C THR A 267 -22.41 -26.03 35.55
N THR A 268 -23.64 -25.56 35.76
CA THR A 268 -24.39 -25.93 36.97
C THR A 268 -25.50 -26.91 36.58
N PRO A 269 -25.69 -27.98 37.35
CA PRO A 269 -26.56 -29.08 36.98
C PRO A 269 -28.03 -28.76 37.28
N THR A 270 -28.87 -29.38 36.47
CA THR A 270 -30.32 -29.56 36.57
C THR A 270 -30.85 -29.83 37.98
N ALA A 271 -31.95 -29.17 38.34
CA ALA A 271 -33.05 -29.77 39.10
C ALA A 271 -34.41 -29.08 38.81
N ALA A 272 -35.32 -29.87 38.25
CA ALA A 272 -36.78 -29.90 38.40
C ALA A 272 -37.64 -28.62 38.45
N GLY A 273 -38.54 -28.53 37.47
CA GLY A 273 -40.00 -28.44 37.71
C GLY A 273 -40.63 -27.05 37.87
N GLY A 274 -41.50 -26.68 36.93
CA GLY A 274 -42.44 -25.56 37.10
C GLY A 274 -42.84 -24.95 35.75
N GLU A 275 -43.99 -25.38 35.24
CA GLU A 275 -44.74 -24.69 34.18
C GLU A 275 -45.25 -23.34 34.74
N GLU A 276 -45.03 -22.24 34.04
CA GLU A 276 -45.92 -21.07 34.10
C GLU A 276 -45.73 -20.18 32.86
N GLU A 277 -46.85 -19.94 32.19
CA GLU A 277 -47.05 -18.99 31.08
C GLU A 277 -46.90 -17.54 31.54
N GLY A 278 -46.43 -16.68 30.63
CA GLY A 278 -46.71 -15.25 30.63
C GLY A 278 -45.54 -14.36 31.05
N ASP A 279 -44.97 -13.64 30.09
CA ASP A 279 -44.98 -12.16 30.02
C ASP A 279 -43.91 -11.69 29.02
N GLU A 280 -44.37 -11.36 27.81
CA GLU A 280 -43.61 -10.72 26.73
C GLU A 280 -43.45 -9.23 27.05
N SER A 281 -42.56 -8.88 27.99
CA SER A 281 -42.14 -7.49 28.16
C SER A 281 -40.81 -7.35 28.90
N LYS A 282 -39.69 -7.73 28.26
CA LYS A 282 -38.35 -7.25 28.68
C LYS A 282 -37.64 -6.48 27.59
N ILE A 283 -37.76 -5.17 27.79
CA ILE A 283 -37.03 -4.05 27.23
C ILE A 283 -35.55 -4.38 27.01
N SER A 284 -35.14 -4.12 25.78
CA SER A 284 -33.80 -4.06 25.21
C SER A 284 -32.70 -3.57 26.18
N ASN A 285 -31.82 -4.47 26.61
CA ASN A 285 -30.52 -4.14 27.20
C ASN A 285 -29.34 -4.32 26.21
N ASP A 286 -29.64 -4.67 24.95
CA ASP A 286 -28.65 -4.90 23.88
C ASP A 286 -28.04 -3.61 23.29
N GLY A 287 -28.63 -2.45 23.58
CA GLY A 287 -28.15 -1.17 23.06
C GLY A 287 -26.81 -0.73 23.68
N ALA A 288 -26.68 -0.88 25.00
CA ALA A 288 -25.49 -0.44 25.75
C ALA A 288 -24.24 -1.29 25.45
N SER A 289 -24.42 -2.61 25.23
CA SER A 289 -23.33 -3.51 24.86
C SER A 289 -22.85 -3.26 23.42
N SER A 290 -23.76 -2.97 22.49
CA SER A 290 -23.44 -2.62 21.11
C SER A 290 -22.66 -1.30 21.01
N GLU A 291 -23.05 -0.28 21.79
CA GLU A 291 -22.35 1.01 21.80
C GLU A 291 -20.93 0.89 22.38
N ALA A 292 -20.75 0.13 23.47
CA ALA A 292 -19.43 -0.15 24.03
C ALA A 292 -18.50 -0.89 23.04
N VAL A 293 -19.03 -1.88 22.30
CA VAL A 293 -18.27 -2.63 21.28
C VAL A 293 -17.89 -1.74 20.10
N THR A 294 -18.80 -0.88 19.62
CA THR A 294 -18.47 0.10 18.57
C THR A 294 -17.46 1.15 19.04
N GLY A 295 -17.53 1.58 20.30
CA GLY A 295 -16.56 2.47 20.92
C GLY A 295 -15.16 1.86 20.97
N MET A 296 -15.04 0.60 21.41
CA MET A 296 -13.77 -0.12 21.47
C MET A 296 -13.15 -0.31 20.07
N ARG A 297 -13.94 -0.65 19.05
CA ARG A 297 -13.44 -0.79 17.67
C ARG A 297 -12.93 0.53 17.09
N ARG A 298 -13.65 1.64 17.33
CA ARG A 298 -13.19 2.98 16.95
C ARG A 298 -11.86 3.32 17.63
N ARG A 299 -11.72 3.03 18.92
CA ARG A 299 -10.45 3.20 19.66
C ARG A 299 -9.34 2.35 19.07
N LEU A 300 -9.62 1.08 18.75
CA LEU A 300 -8.65 0.19 18.10
C LEU A 300 -8.15 0.76 16.76
N ALA A 301 -9.05 1.26 15.90
CA ALA A 301 -8.68 1.89 14.63
C ALA A 301 -7.83 3.17 14.84
N ALA A 302 -8.13 3.96 15.87
CA ALA A 302 -7.36 5.14 16.30
C ALA A 302 -5.93 4.78 16.69
N VAL A 303 -5.79 3.85 17.63
CA VAL A 303 -4.49 3.41 18.12
C VAL A 303 -3.65 2.82 16.98
N ARG A 304 -4.25 2.00 16.12
CA ARG A 304 -3.58 1.42 14.96
C ARG A 304 -3.03 2.48 13.99
N THR A 305 -3.81 3.54 13.73
CA THR A 305 -3.40 4.64 12.86
C THR A 305 -2.20 5.40 13.45
N ASP A 306 -2.23 5.67 14.75
CA ASP A 306 -1.16 6.37 15.46
C ASP A 306 0.12 5.53 15.54
N VAL A 307 0.01 4.27 15.97
CA VAL A 307 1.16 3.36 16.11
C VAL A 307 1.86 3.15 14.77
N THR A 308 1.11 3.06 13.68
CA THR A 308 1.67 2.95 12.32
C THR A 308 2.53 4.18 11.97
N PHE A 309 2.05 5.38 12.30
CA PHE A 309 2.81 6.61 12.10
C PHE A 309 4.08 6.65 12.97
N LEU A 310 3.98 6.27 14.24
CA LEU A 310 5.12 6.24 15.17
C LEU A 310 6.18 5.22 14.76
N TYR A 311 5.77 4.06 14.23
CA TYR A 311 6.68 3.08 13.67
C TYR A 311 7.44 3.65 12.47
N LEU A 312 6.74 4.27 11.51
CA LEU A 312 7.37 4.90 10.35
C LEU A 312 8.34 6.02 10.76
N LEU A 313 8.00 6.80 11.78
CA LEU A 313 8.84 7.86 12.29
C LEU A 313 10.15 7.32 12.92
N THR A 314 10.11 6.16 13.56
CA THR A 314 11.25 5.60 14.32
C THR A 314 12.05 4.55 13.55
N ASN A 315 11.48 3.91 12.53
CA ASN A 315 12.12 2.83 11.76
C ASN A 315 12.24 3.14 10.27
N GLY A 316 11.49 4.11 9.76
CA GLY A 316 11.41 4.40 8.33
C GLY A 316 10.67 3.30 7.55
N HIS A 317 10.89 3.28 6.23
CA HIS A 317 10.32 2.26 5.34
C HIS A 317 11.14 2.10 4.05
N ASN A 318 11.57 0.87 3.77
CA ASN A 318 12.48 0.59 2.65
C ASN A 318 11.85 0.83 1.28
N THR A 319 10.59 0.43 1.05
CA THR A 319 9.96 0.55 -0.29
C THR A 319 9.75 1.99 -0.72
N THR A 320 9.34 2.86 0.21
CA THR A 320 9.16 4.30 -0.07
C THR A 320 10.46 5.08 0.04
N GLY A 321 11.52 4.42 0.50
CA GLY A 321 12.81 5.03 0.80
C GLY A 321 12.77 5.97 2.00
N LEU A 322 11.77 5.91 2.87
CA LEU A 322 11.73 6.71 4.09
C LEU A 322 12.88 6.25 5.02
N PRO A 323 13.86 7.11 5.36
CA PRO A 323 14.85 6.76 6.38
C PRO A 323 14.23 6.70 7.77
N GLN A 324 14.94 6.13 8.74
CA GLN A 324 14.64 6.34 10.15
C GLN A 324 14.67 7.84 10.46
N VAL A 325 13.53 8.44 10.80
CA VAL A 325 13.41 9.89 11.00
C VAL A 325 13.81 10.29 12.41
N LEU A 326 13.39 9.57 13.44
CA LEU A 326 13.78 9.81 14.82
C LEU A 326 14.89 8.86 15.24
N ALA A 327 15.91 9.40 15.90
CA ALA A 327 16.97 8.61 16.53
C ALA A 327 16.48 7.80 17.74
N THR A 328 15.38 8.23 18.37
CA THR A 328 14.78 7.53 19.52
C THR A 328 14.22 6.17 19.11
N PRO A 329 14.45 5.12 19.92
CA PRO A 329 13.92 3.81 19.63
C PRO A 329 12.38 3.80 19.71
N PHE A 330 11.78 2.90 18.93
CA PHE A 330 10.33 2.74 18.88
C PHE A 330 9.71 2.42 20.23
N THR A 331 10.41 1.65 21.08
CA THR A 331 9.98 1.28 22.44
C THR A 331 9.61 2.49 23.27
N ASP A 332 10.52 3.47 23.35
CA ASP A 332 10.38 4.63 24.23
C ASP A 332 9.26 5.55 23.73
N VAL A 333 9.10 5.63 22.40
CA VAL A 333 8.04 6.40 21.75
C VAL A 333 6.67 5.75 21.98
N LEU A 334 6.59 4.42 21.87
CA LEU A 334 5.35 3.68 22.09
C LEU A 334 4.92 3.72 23.57
N ASP A 335 5.85 3.57 24.51
CA ASP A 335 5.55 3.67 25.95
C ASP A 335 4.96 5.04 26.31
N ALA A 336 5.62 6.11 25.85
CA ALA A 336 5.12 7.48 26.05
C ALA A 336 3.75 7.71 25.39
N TYR A 337 3.50 7.08 24.25
CA TYR A 337 2.21 7.14 23.56
C TYR A 337 1.12 6.43 24.36
N VAL A 338 1.35 5.20 24.82
CA VAL A 338 0.36 4.41 25.57
C VAL A 338 -0.05 5.12 26.87
N GLU A 339 0.87 5.77 27.57
CA GLU A 339 0.55 6.58 28.75
C GLU A 339 -0.37 7.76 28.41
N LEU A 340 -0.06 8.49 27.33
CA LEU A 340 -0.84 9.65 26.90
C LEU A 340 -2.20 9.26 26.32
N GLU A 341 -2.28 8.14 25.61
CA GLU A 341 -3.51 7.59 25.05
C GLU A 341 -4.47 7.17 26.17
N ASN A 342 -3.96 6.49 27.21
CA ASN A 342 -4.76 6.13 28.38
C ASN A 342 -5.27 7.37 29.13
N ALA A 343 -4.42 8.40 29.30
CA ALA A 343 -4.84 9.67 29.91
C ALA A 343 -5.90 10.38 29.06
N PHE A 344 -5.71 10.44 27.73
CA PHE A 344 -6.65 11.04 26.79
C PHE A 344 -8.03 10.38 26.84
N HIS A 345 -8.09 9.05 27.01
CA HIS A 345 -9.36 8.32 27.15
C HIS A 345 -9.95 8.36 28.57
N ALA A 346 -9.13 8.41 29.63
CA ALA A 346 -9.60 8.57 30.99
C ALA A 346 -10.29 9.94 31.20
N ASP A 347 -9.74 10.99 30.60
CA ASP A 347 -10.33 12.34 30.61
C ASP A 347 -11.59 12.44 29.72
N GLY A 348 -11.83 11.45 28.85
CA GLY A 348 -12.91 11.43 27.85
C GLY A 348 -14.28 10.94 28.34
N VAL A 349 -14.43 10.54 29.61
CA VAL A 349 -15.74 10.14 30.19
C VAL A 349 -16.66 11.35 30.44
N THR A 350 -16.19 12.58 30.24
CA THR A 350 -16.99 13.82 30.43
C THR A 350 -17.24 14.64 29.16
N SER A 351 -16.73 14.23 27.99
CA SER A 351 -16.92 14.95 26.71
C SER A 351 -17.90 14.30 25.73
N ALA A 352 -18.68 13.31 26.19
CA ALA A 352 -19.92 12.88 25.50
C ALA A 352 -21.10 13.86 25.73
N GLY A 353 -20.87 15.00 26.38
CA GLY A 353 -21.90 15.97 26.76
C GLY A 353 -21.50 17.44 26.57
N ALA A 354 -20.61 17.76 25.64
CA ALA A 354 -20.55 19.13 25.13
C ALA A 354 -21.77 19.34 24.22
N LYS A 355 -22.84 19.87 24.81
CA LYS A 355 -23.91 20.57 24.09
C LYS A 355 -23.30 21.82 23.44
N ASP A 356 -22.59 21.64 22.34
CA ASP A 356 -22.35 22.74 21.42
C ASP A 356 -23.55 22.78 20.47
N ASP A 357 -24.42 23.76 20.72
CA ASP A 357 -25.50 24.18 19.84
C ASP A 357 -24.92 24.63 18.50
N GLU A 358 -24.70 23.71 17.55
CA GLU A 358 -24.96 23.96 16.12
C GLU A 358 -24.89 22.67 15.31
N ALA A 359 -25.90 22.47 14.48
CA ALA A 359 -26.06 21.32 13.59
C ALA A 359 -24.99 21.29 12.47
N THR A 360 -23.75 20.90 12.79
CA THR A 360 -22.80 20.40 11.78
C THR A 360 -22.71 18.88 11.85
N THR A 361 -23.47 18.28 10.95
CA THR A 361 -23.55 16.86 10.62
C THR A 361 -22.22 16.31 10.07
N ALA A 362 -21.42 15.63 10.89
CA ALA A 362 -20.78 14.33 10.60
C ALA A 362 -19.86 13.87 11.76
N PRO A 363 -19.81 12.57 12.11
CA PRO A 363 -18.89 12.07 13.12
C PRO A 363 -17.45 12.10 12.59
N SER A 364 -16.64 13.03 13.07
CA SER A 364 -15.19 13.02 12.84
C SER A 364 -14.56 11.93 13.69
N PHE A 365 -13.64 11.17 13.10
CA PHE A 365 -12.80 10.29 13.88
C PHE A 365 -11.64 11.08 14.46
N ARG A 366 -11.32 10.77 15.71
CA ARG A 366 -10.27 11.43 16.47
C ARG A 366 -9.45 10.40 17.22
N SER A 367 -8.22 10.22 16.79
CA SER A 367 -7.18 9.56 17.57
C SER A 367 -6.40 10.60 18.39
N PHE A 368 -5.41 10.14 19.16
CA PHE A 368 -4.55 11.06 19.89
C PHE A 368 -3.74 11.92 18.90
N LEU A 369 -3.15 11.32 17.86
CA LEU A 369 -2.31 12.03 16.89
C LEU A 369 -3.03 12.52 15.64
N PHE A 370 -4.14 11.93 15.23
CA PHE A 370 -4.79 12.22 13.96
C PHE A 370 -6.27 12.52 14.12
N ASP A 371 -6.77 13.44 13.29
CA ASP A 371 -8.19 13.58 13.03
C ASP A 371 -8.47 13.15 11.60
N GLU A 372 -9.55 12.40 11.38
CA GLU A 372 -10.05 12.07 10.03
C GLU A 372 -11.39 12.77 9.80
N GLU A 373 -11.45 13.56 8.74
CA GLU A 373 -12.67 14.27 8.34
C GLU A 373 -13.31 13.57 7.13
N PRO A 374 -14.62 13.29 7.17
CA PRO A 374 -15.34 12.81 5.99
C PRO A 374 -15.28 13.88 4.89
N LEU A 375 -14.69 13.52 3.75
CA LEU A 375 -14.55 14.45 2.63
C LEU A 375 -15.84 14.48 1.82
N ALA A 376 -16.43 15.67 1.67
CA ALA A 376 -17.41 15.89 0.62
C ALA A 376 -16.76 15.71 -0.76
N LEU A 377 -17.55 15.34 -1.78
CA LEU A 377 -17.09 15.17 -3.17
C LEU A 377 -16.33 16.40 -3.73
N GLN A 378 -16.64 17.59 -3.23
CA GLN A 378 -16.00 18.85 -3.61
C GLN A 378 -14.67 19.13 -2.87
N GLN A 379 -14.29 18.29 -1.90
CA GLN A 379 -13.12 18.44 -1.04
C GLN A 379 -12.11 17.29 -1.20
N LEU A 380 -12.19 16.52 -2.28
CA LEU A 380 -11.31 15.36 -2.54
C LEU A 380 -9.82 15.71 -2.66
N ASP A 381 -9.48 17.00 -2.80
CA ASP A 381 -8.11 17.54 -2.81
C ASP A 381 -7.54 17.77 -1.41
N ARG A 382 -8.34 17.62 -0.35
CA ARG A 382 -7.86 17.59 1.02
C ARG A 382 -7.56 16.16 1.44
N PRO A 383 -6.47 15.89 2.18
CA PRO A 383 -6.26 14.58 2.78
C PRO A 383 -7.27 14.35 3.91
N ALA A 384 -7.91 13.18 3.95
CA ALA A 384 -8.84 12.85 5.03
C ALA A 384 -8.13 12.79 6.39
N LEU A 385 -6.91 12.22 6.45
CA LEU A 385 -6.10 12.12 7.67
C LEU A 385 -5.24 13.36 7.91
N ARG A 386 -5.37 13.94 9.09
CA ARG A 386 -4.70 15.18 9.49
C ARG A 386 -3.96 15.02 10.80
N LEU A 387 -2.65 15.28 10.80
CA LEU A 387 -1.82 15.16 11.99
C LEU A 387 -2.04 16.37 12.92
N ARG A 388 -2.36 16.09 14.19
CA ARG A 388 -2.51 17.07 15.26
C ARG A 388 -1.14 17.45 15.79
N THR A 389 -0.57 18.54 15.28
CA THR A 389 0.80 18.97 15.60
C THR A 389 0.99 19.21 17.11
N ALA A 390 -0.03 19.74 17.80
CA ALA A 390 0.01 19.93 19.25
C ALA A 390 0.04 18.60 20.04
N ALA A 391 -0.63 17.55 19.55
CA ALA A 391 -0.59 16.23 20.18
C ALA A 391 0.75 15.54 19.95
N LEU A 392 1.30 15.66 18.73
CA LEU A 392 2.66 15.19 18.44
C LEU A 392 3.68 15.92 19.33
N LEU A 393 3.58 17.25 19.48
CA LEU A 393 4.45 18.00 20.39
C LEU A 393 4.37 17.48 21.83
N LYS A 394 3.16 17.25 22.35
CA LYS A 394 2.96 16.69 23.70
C LYS A 394 3.64 15.32 23.85
N LEU A 395 3.50 14.44 22.86
CA LEU A 395 4.17 13.14 22.84
C LEU A 395 5.69 13.28 22.85
N LEU A 396 6.24 14.11 21.96
CA LEU A 396 7.69 14.30 21.88
C LEU A 396 8.27 14.89 23.16
N VAL A 397 7.57 15.83 23.81
CA VAL A 397 7.95 16.37 25.11
C VAL A 397 7.94 15.29 26.20
N ARG A 398 6.96 14.38 26.18
CA ARG A 398 6.92 13.24 27.10
C ARG A 398 8.11 12.31 26.87
N VAL A 399 8.39 11.93 25.63
CA VAL A 399 9.56 11.14 25.25
C VAL A 399 10.85 11.80 25.73
N TYR A 400 11.02 13.09 25.46
CA TYR A 400 12.19 13.88 25.88
C TYR A 400 12.37 13.88 27.40
N ARG A 401 11.29 14.10 28.16
CA ARG A 401 11.32 14.09 29.63
C ARG A 401 11.54 12.71 30.23
N ASN A 402 11.08 11.65 29.56
CA ASN A 402 11.37 10.28 29.97
C ASN A 402 12.87 9.96 29.82
N ALA A 403 13.51 10.48 28.76
CA ALA A 403 14.92 10.28 28.52
C ALA A 403 15.84 11.15 29.39
N ILE A 404 15.50 12.44 29.58
CA ILE A 404 16.41 13.44 30.20
C ILE A 404 15.97 13.85 31.61
N GLY A 405 14.73 13.57 31.99
CA GLY A 405 14.16 13.87 33.30
C GLY A 405 13.03 14.91 33.26
N GLN A 406 12.11 14.83 34.23
CA GLN A 406 10.90 15.67 34.27
C GLN A 406 11.17 17.17 34.41
N ALA A 407 12.29 17.54 35.05
CA ALA A 407 12.70 18.92 35.26
C ALA A 407 13.39 19.56 34.03
N ALA A 408 13.59 18.80 32.94
CA ALA A 408 14.28 19.30 31.76
C ALA A 408 13.47 20.42 31.08
N SER A 409 14.18 21.49 30.68
CA SER A 409 13.59 22.56 29.88
C SER A 409 13.22 22.04 28.49
N VAL A 410 12.02 22.37 28.02
CA VAL A 410 11.54 21.91 26.72
C VAL A 410 12.20 22.73 25.61
N PRO A 411 12.87 22.10 24.64
CA PRO A 411 13.42 22.81 23.49
C PRO A 411 12.34 23.57 22.73
N SER A 412 12.61 24.82 22.36
CA SER A 412 11.70 25.62 21.53
C SER A 412 12.49 26.41 20.49
N SER A 413 11.91 26.60 19.30
CA SER A 413 12.50 27.41 18.24
C SER A 413 11.45 28.37 17.69
N SER A 414 11.87 29.60 17.39
CA SER A 414 11.09 30.57 16.63
C SER A 414 11.34 30.49 15.12
N LYS A 415 12.25 29.60 14.69
CA LYS A 415 12.64 29.42 13.29
C LYS A 415 12.16 28.06 12.76
N PRO A 416 11.75 27.99 11.48
CA PRO A 416 11.44 26.73 10.84
C PRO A 416 12.70 25.85 10.75
N THR A 417 12.49 24.53 10.77
CA THR A 417 13.53 23.53 10.59
C THR A 417 13.25 22.79 9.28
N PRO A 418 13.76 23.25 8.13
CA PRO A 418 13.38 22.70 6.82
C PRO A 418 13.62 21.19 6.69
N HIS A 419 14.69 20.71 7.33
CA HIS A 419 15.02 19.30 7.36
C HIS A 419 13.95 18.46 8.10
N ALA A 420 13.52 18.91 9.29
CA ALA A 420 12.44 18.26 10.04
C ALA A 420 11.11 18.30 9.28
N ALA A 421 10.79 19.44 8.64
CA ALA A 421 9.60 19.58 7.81
C ALA A 421 9.59 18.57 6.65
N THR A 422 10.73 18.38 6.00
CA THR A 422 10.89 17.45 4.87
C THR A 422 10.68 16.00 5.32
N LEU A 423 11.35 15.57 6.40
CA LEU A 423 11.23 14.21 6.91
C LEU A 423 9.83 13.91 7.46
N LEU A 424 9.20 14.89 8.12
CA LEU A 424 7.83 14.75 8.60
C LEU A 424 6.83 14.67 7.43
N THR A 425 7.03 15.48 6.39
CA THR A 425 6.21 15.39 5.17
C THR A 425 6.36 14.02 4.50
N TRP A 426 7.58 13.51 4.34
CA TRP A 426 7.82 12.19 3.77
C TRP A 426 7.20 11.06 4.61
N THR A 427 7.27 11.18 5.94
CA THR A 427 6.61 10.24 6.86
C THR A 427 5.10 10.25 6.65
N LEU A 428 4.48 11.42 6.53
CA LEU A 428 3.04 11.55 6.27
C LEU A 428 2.64 11.04 4.89
N GLN A 429 3.48 11.23 3.87
CA GLN A 429 3.24 10.65 2.54
C GLN A 429 3.24 9.11 2.60
N THR A 430 4.20 8.52 3.33
CA THR A 430 4.30 7.05 3.53
C THR A 430 3.15 6.52 4.41
N HIS A 431 2.76 7.27 5.44
CA HIS A 431 1.62 6.92 6.29
C HIS A 431 0.31 6.94 5.50
N GLY A 432 0.10 7.96 4.66
CA GLY A 432 -1.04 8.04 3.75
C GLY A 432 -1.08 6.90 2.74
N LEU A 433 0.08 6.48 2.21
CA LEU A 433 0.18 5.29 1.34
C LEU A 433 -0.43 4.06 2.00
N TRP A 434 -0.11 3.83 3.28
CA TRP A 434 -0.57 2.65 4.03
C TRP A 434 -2.00 2.77 4.53
N CYS A 435 -2.42 3.96 4.99
CA CYS A 435 -3.73 4.13 5.63
C CYS A 435 -4.84 4.49 4.64
N SER A 436 -4.50 5.14 3.51
CA SER A 436 -5.47 5.76 2.59
C SER A 436 -5.41 5.20 1.17
N GLY A 437 -4.61 4.15 0.91
CA GLY A 437 -4.56 3.49 -0.39
C GLY A 437 -3.73 4.22 -1.46
N GLY A 438 -2.87 5.15 -1.09
CA GLY A 438 -2.08 5.89 -2.06
C GLY A 438 -1.25 7.00 -1.44
N VAL A 439 -0.21 7.40 -2.17
CA VAL A 439 0.55 8.58 -1.82
C VAL A 439 -0.37 9.81 -1.92
N PRO A 440 -0.49 10.64 -0.86
CA PRO A 440 -1.25 11.88 -0.91
C PRO A 440 -0.85 12.82 -2.07
N SER A 441 0.43 13.15 -2.21
CA SER A 441 0.94 13.91 -3.37
C SER A 441 2.13 13.20 -4.00
N ALA A 442 1.84 12.42 -5.04
CA ALA A 442 2.86 11.67 -5.77
C ALA A 442 3.83 12.59 -6.54
N GLY A 443 3.44 13.84 -6.82
CA GLY A 443 4.28 14.86 -7.45
C GLY A 443 5.15 15.65 -6.48
N TRP A 444 5.06 15.42 -5.17
CA TRP A 444 5.91 16.11 -4.19
C TRP A 444 7.36 15.61 -4.26
N SER A 445 8.31 16.52 -4.09
CA SER A 445 9.73 16.20 -3.92
C SER A 445 10.40 17.13 -2.90
N PRO A 446 11.45 16.69 -2.18
CA PRO A 446 12.26 17.55 -1.33
C PRO A 446 12.93 18.71 -2.06
N THR A 447 13.31 18.52 -3.33
CA THR A 447 13.81 19.62 -4.16
C THR A 447 12.64 20.47 -4.67
N PRO A 448 12.65 21.79 -4.42
CA PRO A 448 11.57 22.65 -4.86
C PRO A 448 11.53 22.81 -6.39
N ASP A 449 10.33 23.04 -6.92
CA ASP A 449 10.12 23.40 -8.31
C ASP A 449 10.52 24.88 -8.53
N ILE A 450 11.57 25.10 -9.30
CA ILE A 450 12.13 26.42 -9.61
C ILE A 450 11.12 27.30 -10.36
N SER A 451 10.15 26.69 -11.06
CA SER A 451 9.09 27.42 -11.77
C SER A 451 7.98 27.93 -10.86
N SER A 452 7.88 27.41 -9.63
CA SER A 452 6.96 27.90 -8.60
C SER A 452 7.66 29.00 -7.78
N SER A 453 7.42 30.25 -8.17
CA SER A 453 8.06 31.43 -7.60
C SER A 453 7.82 31.59 -6.08
N SER A 454 8.84 31.35 -5.26
CA SER A 454 9.10 32.15 -4.06
C SER A 454 10.61 32.22 -3.83
N SER A 455 11.15 33.42 -4.02
CA SER A 455 12.56 33.77 -3.92
C SER A 455 13.10 33.57 -2.50
N THR A 456 13.69 32.41 -2.21
CA THR A 456 14.72 32.31 -1.16
C THR A 456 15.84 31.39 -1.62
N SER A 457 17.05 31.92 -1.63
CA SER A 457 18.31 31.35 -2.13
C SER A 457 18.88 30.18 -1.31
N ALA A 458 18.04 29.50 -0.51
CA ALA A 458 18.45 28.35 0.31
C ALA A 458 18.14 26.98 -0.34
N SER A 459 17.63 26.97 -1.58
CA SER A 459 16.91 25.86 -2.19
C SER A 459 17.74 24.74 -2.82
N SER A 460 19.07 24.88 -2.95
CA SER A 460 19.91 23.91 -3.66
C SER A 460 20.43 22.74 -2.82
N ASN A 461 20.19 22.74 -1.50
CA ASN A 461 20.82 21.79 -0.55
C ASN A 461 19.86 20.79 0.12
N ALA A 462 18.55 20.84 -0.14
CA ALA A 462 17.56 19.99 0.55
C ALA A 462 17.84 18.48 0.37
N SER A 463 18.12 18.03 -0.86
CA SER A 463 18.42 16.63 -1.15
C SER A 463 19.82 16.19 -0.73
N ALA A 464 20.77 17.13 -0.60
CA ALA A 464 22.09 16.84 -0.04
C ALA A 464 22.06 16.68 1.49
N LEU A 465 21.07 17.30 2.18
CA LEU A 465 20.86 17.13 3.61
C LEU A 465 20.22 15.78 3.96
N LEU A 466 19.32 15.26 3.13
CA LEU A 466 18.61 14.00 3.37
C LEU A 466 19.54 12.76 3.41
N ASP A 467 20.66 12.79 2.69
CA ASP A 467 21.64 11.69 2.68
C ASP A 467 22.67 11.81 3.81
N LYS A 468 23.07 13.03 4.19
CA LYS A 468 24.06 13.28 5.25
C LYS A 468 23.49 13.27 6.67
N TYR A 469 22.25 13.70 6.84
CA TYR A 469 21.56 13.77 8.12
C TYR A 469 20.20 13.11 7.95
N SER A 470 20.14 11.79 8.08
CA SER A 470 18.87 11.07 7.88
C SER A 470 18.01 11.03 9.15
N LYS A 471 18.59 11.33 10.32
CA LYS A 471 17.96 11.21 11.63
C LYS A 471 17.89 12.56 12.34
N LEU A 472 16.74 12.83 12.94
CA LEU A 472 16.47 13.92 13.85
C LEU A 472 16.62 13.44 15.29
N SER A 473 17.17 14.31 16.13
CA SER A 473 17.01 14.18 17.57
C SER A 473 15.58 14.57 17.97
N VAL A 474 15.10 14.13 19.13
CA VAL A 474 13.77 14.50 19.64
C VAL A 474 13.66 16.01 19.78
N GLU A 475 14.72 16.66 20.25
CA GLU A 475 14.81 18.11 20.43
C GLU A 475 14.60 18.87 19.13
N GLN A 476 15.21 18.40 18.02
CA GLN A 476 15.05 19.03 16.71
C GLN A 476 13.59 18.95 16.24
N LEU A 477 12.92 17.83 16.48
CA LEU A 477 11.51 17.67 16.11
C LEU A 477 10.58 18.44 17.05
N ILE A 478 10.88 18.52 18.35
CA ILE A 478 10.18 19.40 19.31
C ILE A 478 10.31 20.85 18.87
N GLN A 479 11.52 21.33 18.55
CA GLN A 479 11.74 22.69 18.07
C GLN A 479 10.88 23.01 16.85
N HIS A 480 10.81 22.08 15.89
CA HIS A 480 9.99 22.24 14.70
C HIS A 480 8.49 22.26 15.03
N CYS A 481 7.99 21.33 15.85
CA CYS A 481 6.58 21.28 16.23
C CYS A 481 6.18 22.50 17.06
N SER A 482 7.05 22.96 17.97
CA SER A 482 6.89 24.19 18.76
C SER A 482 6.80 25.43 17.87
N TYR A 483 7.64 25.51 16.84
CA TYR A 483 7.57 26.57 15.83
C TYR A 483 6.19 26.56 15.14
N LEU A 484 5.76 25.41 14.63
CA LEU A 484 4.47 25.27 13.95
C LEU A 484 3.30 25.69 14.86
N THR A 485 3.27 25.22 16.12
CA THR A 485 2.23 25.57 17.10
C THR A 485 2.20 27.05 17.43
N THR A 486 3.37 27.68 17.57
CA THR A 486 3.47 29.11 17.91
C THR A 486 3.06 29.98 16.73
N THR A 487 3.49 29.64 15.51
CA THR A 487 3.11 30.38 14.29
C THR A 487 1.62 30.28 14.02
N ALA A 488 1.02 29.10 14.23
CA ALA A 488 -0.42 28.92 14.08
C ALA A 488 -1.23 29.73 15.09
N ALA A 489 -0.79 29.76 16.36
CA ALA A 489 -1.41 30.57 17.40
C ALA A 489 -1.32 32.07 17.08
N ALA A 490 -0.17 32.53 16.56
CA ALA A 490 0.00 33.91 16.12
C ALA A 490 -0.92 34.26 14.94
N ALA A 491 -1.04 33.39 13.93
CA ALA A 491 -1.95 33.59 12.81
C ALA A 491 -3.43 33.62 13.24
N ALA A 492 -3.81 32.76 14.18
CA ALA A 492 -5.16 32.75 14.76
C ALA A 492 -5.49 34.05 15.49
N ALA A 493 -4.53 34.59 16.27
CA ALA A 493 -4.69 35.85 17.00
C ALA A 493 -4.85 37.06 16.07
N VAL A 494 -4.17 37.07 14.92
CA VAL A 494 -4.35 38.10 13.87
C VAL A 494 -5.74 38.02 13.26
N ASN A 495 -6.20 36.82 12.90
CA ASN A 495 -7.51 36.62 12.27
C ASN A 495 -8.70 36.90 13.21
N ALA A 496 -8.53 36.67 14.52
CA ALA A 496 -9.54 36.98 15.52
C ALA A 496 -9.81 38.50 15.65
N HIS A 497 -8.85 39.34 15.23
CA HIS A 497 -8.97 40.79 15.32
C HIS A 497 -9.84 41.39 14.20
N ASP A 498 -10.06 40.65 13.10
CA ASP A 498 -10.83 41.07 11.92
C ASP A 498 -12.34 40.73 11.99
N GLY A 499 -12.85 40.30 13.15
CA GLY A 499 -14.29 40.09 13.39
C GLY A 499 -14.93 38.95 12.59
N SER A 500 -14.15 38.22 11.79
CA SER A 500 -14.57 36.98 11.15
C SER A 500 -14.52 35.86 12.17
N SER A 501 -15.68 35.37 12.60
CA SER A 501 -15.83 34.14 13.39
C SER A 501 -15.51 32.92 12.51
N ALA A 502 -14.27 32.85 12.03
CA ALA A 502 -13.74 31.70 11.32
C ALA A 502 -13.15 30.75 12.35
N LEU A 503 -13.69 29.53 12.39
CA LEU A 503 -13.19 28.32 13.05
C LEU A 503 -11.73 28.45 13.50
N THR A 504 -11.48 28.29 14.80
CA THR A 504 -10.12 28.23 15.35
C THR A 504 -9.27 27.34 14.45
N PRO A 505 -8.15 27.83 13.87
CA PRO A 505 -7.36 27.03 12.97
C PRO A 505 -6.67 25.95 13.79
N SER A 506 -7.33 24.80 13.94
CA SER A 506 -6.71 23.62 14.50
C SER A 506 -5.51 23.30 13.62
N LEU A 507 -4.32 23.29 14.24
CA LEU A 507 -3.04 23.16 13.56
C LEU A 507 -2.86 21.72 13.08
N TYR A 508 -3.43 21.47 11.92
CA TYR A 508 -3.26 20.23 11.20
C TYR A 508 -2.07 20.33 10.26
N LEU A 509 -1.17 19.35 10.36
CA LEU A 509 -0.22 19.09 9.30
C LEU A 509 -0.79 17.99 8.42
N CYS A 510 -0.87 18.28 7.13
CA CYS A 510 -1.29 17.29 6.17
C CYS A 510 -0.55 17.50 4.84
N PRO A 511 -0.07 16.43 4.19
CA PRO A 511 0.58 16.57 2.89
C PRO A 511 -0.46 17.09 1.88
N PRO A 512 -0.07 17.99 0.96
CA PRO A 512 -0.96 18.38 -0.12
C PRO A 512 -1.39 17.13 -0.87
N ARG A 513 -2.62 17.11 -1.42
CA ARG A 513 -3.09 15.98 -2.21
C ARG A 513 -3.06 16.29 -3.69
N SER A 514 -2.54 15.38 -4.49
CA SER A 514 -2.60 15.45 -5.95
C SER A 514 -2.91 14.06 -6.50
N ARG A 515 -4.11 13.90 -7.06
CA ARG A 515 -4.58 12.66 -7.69
C ARG A 515 -4.27 12.59 -9.19
N SER A 516 -3.95 13.73 -9.80
CA SER A 516 -3.68 13.85 -11.24
C SER A 516 -2.25 13.48 -11.63
N PHE A 517 -1.35 13.36 -10.64
CA PHE A 517 0.05 13.04 -10.91
C PHE A 517 0.28 11.53 -10.99
N GLY A 518 0.85 11.09 -12.11
CA GLY A 518 1.44 9.77 -12.29
C GLY A 518 2.45 9.83 -13.44
N LEU A 519 3.39 8.89 -13.50
CA LEU A 519 4.26 8.73 -14.66
C LEU A 519 3.87 7.48 -15.43
N THR A 520 4.04 7.53 -16.74
CA THR A 520 4.01 6.34 -17.60
C THR A 520 5.27 5.51 -17.34
N GLY A 521 5.28 4.25 -17.76
CA GLY A 521 6.47 3.40 -17.65
C GLY A 521 7.67 3.97 -18.40
N ALA A 522 7.44 4.58 -19.56
CA ALA A 522 8.47 5.23 -20.36
C ALA A 522 9.00 6.52 -19.71
N GLU A 523 8.13 7.35 -19.13
CA GLU A 523 8.57 8.50 -18.32
C GLU A 523 9.37 8.02 -17.10
N ALA A 524 8.91 6.99 -16.40
CA ALA A 524 9.63 6.42 -15.27
C ALA A 524 11.02 5.88 -15.69
N LEU A 525 11.13 5.23 -16.85
CA LEU A 525 12.42 4.80 -17.42
C LEU A 525 13.37 5.98 -17.62
N VAL A 526 12.94 6.99 -18.38
CA VAL A 526 13.78 8.16 -18.70
C VAL A 526 14.15 8.92 -17.42
N MET A 527 13.21 9.03 -16.48
CA MET A 527 13.41 9.74 -15.23
C MET A 527 14.31 9.00 -14.25
N THR A 528 14.34 7.67 -14.25
CA THR A 528 15.15 6.88 -13.31
C THR A 528 16.47 6.40 -13.90
N ALA A 529 16.67 6.52 -15.22
CA ALA A 529 17.91 6.18 -15.90
C ALA A 529 19.11 6.95 -15.31
N THR A 530 20.14 6.21 -14.91
CA THR A 530 21.42 6.78 -14.44
C THR A 530 22.41 7.02 -15.58
N GLN A 531 22.15 6.44 -16.75
CA GLN A 531 22.98 6.52 -17.95
C GLN A 531 22.06 6.59 -19.16
N ALA A 532 22.45 7.37 -20.17
CA ALA A 532 21.69 7.48 -21.43
C ALA A 532 21.56 6.11 -22.11
N GLU A 533 22.55 5.24 -21.97
CA GLU A 533 22.54 3.88 -22.53
C GLU A 533 21.30 3.07 -22.11
N HIS A 534 20.87 3.15 -20.84
CA HIS A 534 19.65 2.46 -20.39
C HIS A 534 18.40 2.93 -21.15
N ILE A 535 18.32 4.22 -21.46
CA ILE A 535 17.22 4.78 -22.25
C ILE A 535 17.29 4.22 -23.67
N HIS A 536 18.47 4.24 -24.30
CA HIS A 536 18.63 3.77 -25.68
C HIS A 536 18.43 2.26 -25.84
N GLN A 537 18.66 1.46 -24.79
CA GLN A 537 18.41 0.03 -24.80
C GLN A 537 16.91 -0.30 -24.62
N LEU A 538 16.22 0.39 -23.71
CA LEU A 538 14.87 0.00 -23.27
C LEU A 538 13.74 0.80 -23.94
N LEU A 539 13.92 2.11 -24.15
CA LEU A 539 12.89 2.95 -24.74
C LEU A 539 12.40 2.45 -26.11
N PRO A 540 13.27 1.99 -27.04
CA PRO A 540 12.84 1.52 -28.35
C PRO A 540 11.89 0.33 -28.29
N LEU A 541 11.90 -0.44 -27.20
CA LEU A 541 10.96 -1.55 -26.98
C LEU A 541 9.52 -1.04 -26.75
N TYR A 542 9.36 0.20 -26.28
CA TYR A 542 8.05 0.82 -26.03
C TYR A 542 7.57 1.66 -27.21
N VAL A 543 8.49 2.33 -27.91
CA VAL A 543 8.19 3.24 -29.01
C VAL A 543 8.61 2.67 -30.37
N ARG A 544 8.46 1.36 -30.58
CA ARG A 544 8.60 0.70 -31.91
C ARG A 544 9.91 1.03 -32.64
N GLY A 545 11.03 1.00 -31.92
CA GLY A 545 12.35 1.25 -32.49
C GLY A 545 12.80 2.71 -32.46
N HIS A 546 11.89 3.68 -32.28
CA HIS A 546 12.28 5.08 -32.15
C HIS A 546 13.16 5.32 -30.93
N ARG A 547 14.03 6.33 -31.01
CA ARG A 547 15.00 6.66 -29.96
C ARG A 547 14.96 8.15 -29.66
N LEU A 548 15.34 8.50 -28.44
CA LEU A 548 15.72 9.87 -28.12
C LEU A 548 17.09 10.18 -28.73
N PRO A 549 17.35 11.43 -29.18
CA PRO A 549 18.69 11.86 -29.55
C PRO A 549 19.66 11.74 -28.37
N ASP A 550 20.90 11.34 -28.62
CA ASP A 550 21.90 11.10 -27.57
C ASP A 550 22.12 12.32 -26.68
N SER A 551 22.23 13.51 -27.28
CA SER A 551 22.38 14.77 -26.54
C SER A 551 21.19 15.09 -25.62
N VAL A 552 19.98 14.68 -26.01
CA VAL A 552 18.77 14.88 -25.20
C VAL A 552 18.72 13.89 -24.05
N ALA A 553 19.07 12.63 -24.30
CA ALA A 553 19.13 11.61 -23.26
C ALA A 553 20.19 11.95 -22.20
N GLU A 554 21.38 12.39 -22.62
CA GLU A 554 22.46 12.84 -21.74
C GLU A 554 22.07 14.09 -20.94
N ASP A 555 21.42 15.07 -21.56
CA ASP A 555 20.93 16.28 -20.87
C ASP A 555 19.90 15.91 -19.79
N ILE A 556 18.95 15.01 -20.07
CA ILE A 556 17.94 14.59 -19.09
C ILE A 556 18.59 13.85 -17.92
N VAL A 557 19.49 12.90 -18.19
CA VAL A 557 20.16 12.10 -17.15
C VAL A 557 21.06 12.96 -16.26
N SER A 558 21.78 13.93 -16.85
CA SER A 558 22.66 14.85 -16.12
C SER A 558 21.91 15.94 -15.34
N THR A 559 20.62 16.18 -15.63
CA THR A 559 19.81 17.17 -14.93
C THR A 559 19.56 16.73 -13.48
N ARG A 560 20.07 17.51 -12.51
CA ARG A 560 19.96 17.19 -11.06
C ARG A 560 18.57 17.50 -10.48
N ASN A 561 17.94 18.59 -10.92
CA ASN A 561 16.62 18.96 -10.43
C ASN A 561 15.55 18.04 -11.05
N VAL A 562 14.80 17.34 -10.19
CA VAL A 562 13.83 16.34 -10.65
C VAL A 562 12.65 16.94 -11.41
N HIS A 563 12.20 18.14 -11.05
CA HIS A 563 11.10 18.84 -11.74
C HIS A 563 11.53 19.33 -13.12
N GLU A 564 12.76 19.83 -13.26
CA GLU A 564 13.33 20.19 -14.56
C GLU A 564 13.50 18.96 -15.45
N ALA A 565 14.05 17.87 -14.90
CA ALA A 565 14.22 16.63 -15.64
C ALA A 565 12.88 16.04 -16.11
N LEU A 566 11.82 16.17 -15.29
CA LEU A 566 10.48 15.75 -15.65
C LEU A 566 9.94 16.55 -16.85
N ARG A 567 10.08 17.88 -16.84
CA ARG A 567 9.66 18.73 -17.97
C ARG A 567 10.41 18.37 -19.25
N LYS A 568 11.73 18.21 -19.17
CA LYS A 568 12.56 17.78 -20.32
C LYS A 568 12.13 16.41 -20.84
N THR A 569 11.86 15.46 -19.93
CA THR A 569 11.38 14.11 -20.27
C THR A 569 10.05 14.17 -21.01
N GLN A 570 9.07 14.90 -20.49
CA GLN A 570 7.74 15.02 -21.09
C GLN A 570 7.79 15.65 -22.48
N GLN A 571 8.59 16.71 -22.64
CA GLN A 571 8.79 17.36 -23.92
C GLN A 571 9.44 16.43 -24.95
N ALA A 572 10.52 15.75 -24.55
CA ALA A 572 11.28 14.88 -25.44
C ALA A 572 10.49 13.62 -25.83
N LEU A 573 9.87 12.97 -24.85
CA LEU A 573 9.07 11.76 -25.07
C LEU A 573 7.80 12.07 -25.86
N GLY A 574 7.15 13.23 -25.64
CA GLY A 574 6.00 13.66 -26.43
C GLY A 574 6.30 13.74 -27.93
N GLY A 575 7.47 14.24 -28.31
CA GLY A 575 7.92 14.25 -29.70
C GLY A 575 8.14 12.85 -30.29
N VAL A 576 8.78 11.95 -29.53
CA VAL A 576 9.04 10.57 -29.96
C VAL A 576 7.74 9.77 -30.11
N VAL A 577 6.82 9.88 -29.15
CA VAL A 577 5.53 9.19 -29.19
C VAL A 577 4.67 9.70 -30.35
N ALA A 578 4.67 11.01 -30.62
CA ALA A 578 3.96 11.57 -31.77
C ALA A 578 4.52 11.06 -33.11
N ALA A 579 5.85 10.90 -33.23
CA ALA A 579 6.48 10.31 -34.40
C ALA A 579 6.07 8.84 -34.58
N ALA A 580 6.13 8.04 -33.52
CA ALA A 580 5.72 6.64 -33.53
C ALA A 580 4.25 6.45 -33.91
N ALA A 581 3.36 7.31 -33.38
CA ALA A 581 1.94 7.27 -33.71
C ALA A 581 1.68 7.63 -35.18
N LYS A 582 2.43 8.60 -35.73
CA LYS A 582 2.34 8.99 -37.14
C LYS A 582 2.80 7.86 -38.08
N GLU A 583 3.89 7.18 -37.74
CA GLU A 583 4.38 6.03 -38.51
C GLU A 583 3.38 4.88 -38.51
N LEU A 584 2.79 4.57 -37.35
CA LEU A 584 1.72 3.58 -37.24
C LEU A 584 0.53 3.93 -38.14
N ALA A 585 0.07 5.18 -38.10
CA ALA A 585 -1.06 5.63 -38.91
C ALA A 585 -0.79 5.50 -40.42
N MET A 586 0.46 5.73 -40.85
CA MET A 586 0.89 5.54 -42.23
C MET A 586 0.91 4.07 -42.63
N MET A 587 1.37 3.17 -41.76
CA MET A 587 1.37 1.73 -42.02
C MET A 587 -0.06 1.18 -42.13
N THR A 588 -0.97 1.58 -41.24
CA THR A 588 -2.37 1.14 -41.29
C THR A 588 -3.09 1.66 -42.53
N ALA A 589 -2.81 2.90 -42.95
CA ALA A 589 -3.38 3.45 -44.18
C ALA A 589 -2.91 2.69 -45.44
N ALA A 590 -1.66 2.22 -45.45
CA ALA A 590 -1.12 1.43 -46.56
C ALA A 590 -1.70 0.00 -46.62
N GLU A 591 -2.05 -0.59 -45.47
CA GLU A 591 -2.74 -1.90 -45.41
C GLU A 591 -4.20 -1.83 -45.89
N ASP A 592 -4.91 -0.72 -45.65
CA ASP A 592 -6.28 -0.52 -46.14
C ASP A 592 -6.34 -0.31 -47.67
N ASP A 593 -5.34 0.37 -48.25
CA ASP A 593 -5.25 0.58 -49.71
C ASP A 593 -4.93 -0.71 -50.49
N THR A 594 -4.24 -1.67 -49.87
CA THR A 594 -3.90 -2.95 -50.51
C THR A 594 -5.04 -3.97 -50.44
N ASN A 595 -5.86 -3.94 -49.38
CA ASN A 595 -7.01 -4.84 -49.25
C ASN A 595 -8.22 -4.47 -50.14
N ASN A 596 -8.29 -3.22 -50.62
CA ASN A 596 -9.33 -2.78 -51.57
C ASN A 596 -8.99 -3.05 -53.05
N ALA A 597 -7.76 -3.50 -53.36
CA ALA A 597 -7.31 -3.70 -54.73
C ALA A 597 -7.57 -5.12 -55.29
N ASP A 598 -8.00 -6.09 -54.47
CA ASP A 598 -8.05 -7.52 -54.85
C ASP A 598 -9.48 -8.12 -54.97
N THR A 599 -10.50 -7.29 -55.15
CA THR A 599 -11.89 -7.77 -55.37
C THR A 599 -12.17 -8.35 -56.77
N ASP A 600 -11.15 -8.61 -57.60
CA ASP A 600 -11.30 -9.23 -58.92
C ASP A 600 -10.24 -10.33 -59.18
N ALA A 601 -10.37 -11.51 -58.55
CA ALA A 601 -9.90 -12.77 -59.16
C ALA A 601 -10.42 -14.03 -58.46
N ASN A 602 -11.38 -14.68 -59.12
CA ASN A 602 -11.79 -16.06 -58.92
C ASN A 602 -10.61 -17.03 -59.19
N SER A 603 -9.86 -17.45 -58.17
CA SER A 603 -8.89 -18.54 -58.30
C SER A 603 -8.94 -19.52 -57.12
N THR A 604 -9.61 -20.65 -57.37
CA THR A 604 -9.67 -21.82 -56.53
C THR A 604 -8.33 -22.55 -56.54
N SER A 605 -7.51 -22.36 -55.51
CA SER A 605 -6.44 -23.32 -55.17
C SER A 605 -6.31 -23.45 -53.64
N PRO A 606 -6.19 -24.67 -53.11
CA PRO A 606 -6.11 -24.89 -51.67
C PRO A 606 -4.73 -24.49 -51.13
N PRO A 607 -4.65 -23.91 -49.91
CA PRO A 607 -3.38 -23.47 -49.34
C PRO A 607 -2.52 -24.67 -48.89
N PRO A 608 -1.18 -24.57 -49.00
CA PRO A 608 -0.27 -25.60 -48.50
C PRO A 608 -0.23 -25.68 -46.97
N ALA A 609 0.06 -26.87 -46.46
CA ALA A 609 -0.08 -27.28 -45.05
C ALA A 609 0.86 -26.58 -44.04
N ASP A 610 1.75 -25.69 -44.48
CA ASP A 610 2.72 -25.00 -43.61
C ASP A 610 2.18 -23.70 -42.97
N ALA A 611 0.94 -23.32 -43.27
CA ALA A 611 0.31 -22.10 -42.76
C ALA A 611 0.00 -22.13 -41.24
N ALA A 612 -0.03 -23.31 -40.60
CA ALA A 612 -0.34 -23.42 -39.17
C ALA A 612 0.76 -22.83 -38.26
N ALA A 613 2.02 -22.78 -38.72
CA ALA A 613 3.11 -22.14 -37.99
C ALA A 613 3.10 -20.60 -38.11
N ALA A 614 2.61 -20.07 -39.25
CA ALA A 614 2.47 -18.63 -39.47
C ALA A 614 1.27 -18.03 -38.70
N VAL A 615 0.24 -18.83 -38.42
CA VAL A 615 -0.92 -18.41 -37.60
C VAL A 615 -0.55 -18.20 -36.12
N SER A 616 0.48 -18.89 -35.61
CA SER A 616 0.98 -18.65 -34.25
C SER A 616 1.88 -17.41 -34.13
N ALA A 617 2.49 -16.96 -35.23
CA ALA A 617 3.30 -15.72 -35.24
C ALA A 617 2.42 -14.48 -35.50
N THR A 618 1.38 -14.59 -36.32
CA THR A 618 0.42 -13.51 -36.61
C THR A 618 -0.50 -13.19 -35.43
N ALA A 619 -0.77 -14.14 -34.53
CA ALA A 619 -1.44 -13.85 -33.25
C ALA A 619 -0.61 -12.88 -32.36
N SER A 620 0.71 -12.87 -32.47
CA SER A 620 1.58 -11.89 -31.79
C SER A 620 1.65 -10.53 -32.51
N ALA A 621 1.39 -10.51 -33.81
CA ALA A 621 1.36 -9.28 -34.62
C ALA A 621 0.03 -8.50 -34.43
N ALA A 622 -1.09 -9.21 -34.27
CA ALA A 622 -2.39 -8.58 -34.03
C ALA A 622 -2.50 -7.87 -32.66
N GLU A 623 -1.81 -8.38 -31.63
CA GLU A 623 -1.70 -7.72 -30.31
C GLU A 623 -0.71 -6.53 -30.29
N MET A 624 0.10 -6.34 -31.35
CA MET A 624 1.03 -5.21 -31.50
C MET A 624 0.41 -3.96 -32.18
N THR A 625 -0.88 -3.99 -32.48
CA THR A 625 -1.55 -2.89 -33.22
C THR A 625 -1.71 -1.61 -32.37
N GLY A 626 -1.83 -1.73 -31.04
CA GLY A 626 -1.93 -0.60 -30.12
C GLY A 626 -0.59 -0.01 -29.63
N PRO A 627 -0.60 1.16 -28.97
CA PRO A 627 0.57 1.69 -28.26
C PRO A 627 0.93 0.77 -27.08
N HIS A 628 2.24 0.62 -26.81
CA HIS A 628 2.71 -0.20 -25.70
C HIS A 628 2.17 0.34 -24.35
N PRO A 629 1.73 -0.50 -23.38
CA PRO A 629 1.14 -0.05 -22.12
C PRO A 629 2.02 0.91 -21.30
N ALA A 630 3.34 0.80 -21.46
CA ALA A 630 4.31 1.71 -20.84
C ALA A 630 4.22 3.17 -21.32
N LEU A 631 3.49 3.47 -22.40
CA LEU A 631 3.30 4.83 -22.94
C LEU A 631 2.01 5.50 -22.49
N THR A 632 1.14 4.77 -21.80
CA THR A 632 -0.20 5.27 -21.43
C THR A 632 -0.41 5.14 -19.94
N HIS A 633 -0.99 6.15 -19.32
CA HIS A 633 -1.64 5.95 -18.03
C HIS A 633 -2.89 5.11 -18.29
N LEU A 634 -2.86 3.85 -17.90
CA LEU A 634 -4.09 3.07 -17.90
C LEU A 634 -4.92 3.52 -16.70
N PRO A 635 -6.15 4.04 -16.90
CA PRO A 635 -7.06 4.32 -15.80
C PRO A 635 -7.47 2.98 -15.18
N SER A 636 -6.69 2.57 -14.19
CA SER A 636 -7.05 1.71 -13.06
C SER A 636 -7.47 0.24 -13.34
N HIS A 637 -6.80 -0.65 -12.60
CA HIS A 637 -6.99 -2.10 -12.35
C HIS A 637 -7.74 -2.95 -13.38
N LEU A 638 -7.08 -4.02 -13.83
CA LEU A 638 -7.66 -5.05 -14.67
C LEU A 638 -8.44 -6.06 -13.82
N PHE A 639 -9.76 -6.07 -13.94
CA PHE A 639 -10.58 -7.14 -13.35
C PHE A 639 -10.66 -8.31 -14.33
N VAL A 640 -10.22 -9.49 -13.88
CA VAL A 640 -10.17 -10.75 -14.62
C VAL A 640 -11.16 -11.73 -14.00
N ARG A 641 -12.14 -12.16 -14.80
CA ARG A 641 -13.21 -13.05 -14.34
C ARG A 641 -12.84 -14.52 -14.55
N THR A 642 -12.91 -15.34 -13.51
CA THR A 642 -12.51 -16.76 -13.57
C THR A 642 -13.61 -17.69 -14.07
N VAL A 643 -13.20 -18.90 -14.45
CA VAL A 643 -14.01 -19.98 -15.07
C VAL A 643 -15.22 -20.42 -14.24
N GLY A 644 -15.23 -20.17 -12.91
CA GLY A 644 -16.27 -20.61 -11.98
C GLY A 644 -17.44 -19.65 -11.77
N SER A 645 -17.40 -18.44 -12.32
CA SER A 645 -18.48 -17.47 -12.09
C SER A 645 -19.62 -17.65 -13.12
N GLN A 646 -20.81 -18.01 -12.63
CA GLN A 646 -21.93 -18.47 -13.47
C GLN A 646 -22.74 -17.36 -14.17
N ARG A 647 -22.57 -16.06 -13.84
CA ARG A 647 -23.39 -14.94 -14.39
C ARG A 647 -22.65 -13.60 -14.53
N GLY A 648 -22.61 -13.03 -15.74
CA GLY A 648 -21.87 -11.81 -16.14
C GLY A 648 -21.28 -11.96 -17.56
N LEU A 649 -20.47 -11.00 -18.05
CA LEU A 649 -19.91 -11.04 -19.42
C LEU A 649 -19.08 -12.30 -19.74
N PRO A 650 -18.91 -12.63 -21.04
CA PRO A 650 -18.28 -13.87 -21.50
C PRO A 650 -16.87 -14.07 -20.96
N ARG A 651 -16.44 -15.34 -20.95
CA ARG A 651 -15.06 -15.75 -20.64
C ARG A 651 -14.06 -14.98 -21.50
N GLY A 652 -12.92 -14.58 -20.93
CA GLY A 652 -11.85 -13.88 -21.65
C GLY A 652 -11.97 -12.36 -21.72
N TRP A 653 -12.97 -11.76 -21.08
CA TRP A 653 -13.14 -10.30 -21.04
C TRP A 653 -12.46 -9.71 -19.80
N ALA A 654 -11.81 -8.56 -19.99
CA ALA A 654 -11.20 -7.78 -18.92
C ALA A 654 -11.86 -6.41 -18.80
N TYR A 655 -11.94 -5.88 -17.59
CA TYR A 655 -12.50 -4.56 -17.32
C TYR A 655 -11.46 -3.64 -16.71
N TYR A 656 -11.56 -2.36 -17.05
CA TYR A 656 -10.88 -1.27 -16.35
C TYR A 656 -11.88 -0.67 -15.35
N GLY A 657 -11.50 -0.61 -14.08
CA GLY A 657 -12.35 -0.06 -13.01
C GLY A 657 -11.65 1.10 -12.30
N VAL A 658 -12.40 2.02 -11.69
CA VAL A 658 -11.92 3.29 -11.08
C VAL A 658 -10.82 3.08 -10.01
N HIS A 659 -9.97 4.09 -9.78
CA HIS A 659 -8.98 4.16 -8.69
C HIS A 659 -9.49 3.53 -7.38
N LEU A 660 -8.85 2.42 -6.98
CA LEU A 660 -9.12 1.79 -5.69
C LEU A 660 -8.97 2.80 -4.55
N GLY A 661 -9.76 2.66 -3.49
CA GLY A 661 -9.67 3.50 -2.28
C GLY A 661 -10.31 4.90 -2.37
N ALA A 662 -10.48 5.49 -3.56
CA ALA A 662 -11.10 6.83 -3.70
C ALA A 662 -12.55 6.87 -3.17
N ARG A 663 -13.31 5.80 -3.42
CA ARG A 663 -14.67 5.62 -2.88
C ARG A 663 -14.66 5.40 -1.37
N ALA A 664 -13.65 4.71 -0.85
CA ALA A 664 -13.55 4.40 0.57
C ALA A 664 -13.31 5.64 1.42
N GLU A 665 -12.52 6.56 0.91
CA GLU A 665 -12.27 7.82 1.56
C GLU A 665 -13.49 8.74 1.57
N ALA A 666 -14.19 8.86 0.42
CA ALA A 666 -15.42 9.65 0.34
C ALA A 666 -16.53 9.13 1.27
N LEU A 667 -16.48 7.84 1.61
CA LEU A 667 -17.44 7.17 2.49
C LEU A 667 -16.92 6.97 3.93
N SER A 668 -15.71 7.47 4.24
CA SER A 668 -15.04 7.29 5.54
C SER A 668 -15.11 5.85 6.05
N VAL A 669 -14.87 4.90 5.15
CA VAL A 669 -15.15 3.46 5.36
C VAL A 669 -14.32 2.88 6.50
N ARG A 670 -13.14 3.44 6.75
CA ARG A 670 -12.29 3.09 7.89
C ARG A 670 -13.04 3.14 9.23
N TYR A 671 -14.10 3.95 9.34
CA TYR A 671 -14.95 4.05 10.52
C TYR A 671 -16.28 3.33 10.37
N SER A 672 -16.90 3.46 9.20
CA SER A 672 -18.24 2.92 8.97
C SER A 672 -18.27 1.38 9.03
N CYS A 673 -17.20 0.70 8.64
CA CYS A 673 -17.08 -0.77 8.74
C CYS A 673 -17.09 -1.28 10.19
N ASP A 674 -16.46 -0.55 11.11
CA ASP A 674 -16.38 -0.92 12.52
C ASP A 674 -17.72 -0.76 13.25
N ALA A 675 -18.57 0.15 12.76
CA ALA A 675 -19.94 0.32 13.23
C ALA A 675 -20.88 -0.77 12.67
N ALA A 676 -20.78 -1.09 11.38
CA ALA A 676 -21.66 -2.08 10.72
C ALA A 676 -21.53 -3.50 11.32
N THR A 677 -20.32 -3.86 11.78
CA THR A 677 -20.03 -5.16 12.40
C THR A 677 -20.61 -5.35 13.79
N ALA A 678 -21.07 -4.31 14.48
CA ALA A 678 -21.66 -4.45 15.81
C ALA A 678 -23.04 -5.11 15.78
N THR A 679 -23.69 -5.09 14.62
CA THR A 679 -25.05 -5.60 14.46
C THR A 679 -25.13 -7.09 14.10
N LYS A 680 -24.05 -7.73 13.61
CA LYS A 680 -24.10 -9.15 13.18
C LYS A 680 -22.78 -9.92 13.34
N THR A 681 -22.81 -10.89 14.26
CA THR A 681 -21.97 -12.11 14.38
C THR A 681 -20.47 -12.00 14.73
N ALA A 682 -20.05 -12.89 15.64
CA ALA A 682 -18.67 -13.02 16.16
C ALA A 682 -17.67 -13.59 15.13
N PRO A 683 -16.38 -13.20 15.21
CA PRO A 683 -15.32 -13.71 14.34
C PRO A 683 -14.98 -15.17 14.68
N ARG A 684 -14.78 -16.00 13.64
CA ARG A 684 -14.31 -17.39 13.77
C ARG A 684 -12.78 -17.41 13.69
N VAL A 685 -12.11 -17.59 14.82
CA VAL A 685 -10.66 -17.80 14.90
C VAL A 685 -10.33 -19.21 14.43
N MET A 686 -9.38 -19.37 13.51
CA MET A 686 -8.89 -20.68 13.08
C MET A 686 -7.85 -21.20 14.08
N ASN A 687 -8.26 -22.17 14.92
CA ASN A 687 -7.30 -23.03 15.61
C ASN A 687 -6.81 -24.11 14.63
N GLY A 688 -5.49 -24.26 14.52
CA GLY A 688 -4.88 -25.42 13.87
C GLY A 688 -5.22 -26.67 14.66
N SER A 689 -6.21 -27.45 14.21
CA SER A 689 -6.48 -28.77 14.75
C SER A 689 -5.35 -29.71 14.32
N ALA A 690 -4.46 -30.04 15.26
CA ALA A 690 -3.67 -31.25 15.16
C ALA A 690 -4.64 -32.44 15.26
N GLY A 691 -5.04 -32.98 14.10
CA GLY A 691 -5.73 -34.26 14.03
C GLY A 691 -4.77 -35.34 14.50
N THR A 692 -5.04 -35.90 15.68
CA THR A 692 -4.55 -37.21 16.07
C THR A 692 -5.52 -38.22 15.44
N GLU A 693 -5.02 -39.01 14.50
CA GLU A 693 -5.58 -40.33 14.22
C GLU A 693 -5.20 -41.30 15.35
#